data_AF-A0A5C6D3H5-F1
#
_entry.id   AF-A0A5C6D3H5-F1
#
_cell.length_a   1.000
_cell.length_b   1.000
_cell.length_c   1.000
_cell.angle_alpha   90.00
_cell.angle_beta   90.00
_cell.angle_gamma   90.00
#
_symmetry.space_group_name_H-M   'P 1'
#
loop_
_entity.id
_entity.type
_entity.pdbx_description
1 polymer ?
#
loop_
_entity_poly.entity_id
_entity_poly.type
_entity_poly.pdbx_seq_one_letter_code
_entity_poly.pdbx_strand_id
1 'polypeptide(L)'
;MRNLKLLGIGVAGVTSDDMQVLKYMKELREIQLGGQLDEQTLEILTGLPELESVRLGETSLTEKGLQSLGKLTKLRVLGLGYCTITGDGLKYLGSCSDLEVMTLVSATVEDLSGLQALSNLRFLDIINTLAPRNQVAAIQRALPECKIISDSVRGLAWTKTDPDQLACQWLISVGGHGTIVEFNGFLSHLPDGELGIFSEGMFCYLRTVDVADNAAVDDTSLKNLAGLIHLEKLNLKGTSITDACIPHFERLRALRWLKLTGTKLSAEGVSRIAAMLPECGIISEHGGSINGNPGDAPNFALAFDGKTADVELTQIEHNPDGSFTIEATVARAESSAEQINILSAEDSDGSIVMAILANGRPAVQMWERTNVPQSEALSVVQPGTLTHIAGVFDDEVLRVFVDGKLEGTASIGKLAQPSSIFYLGKEFEHGQKFDGTIDEIRISSTARYSEDFTPVERFEPDEHTLALYHCDEGTGGALRDSSGNGHDGWIRGATWVRRSDQANMNRADKDVTNDDLDRKVAEAVLKQGFEGLILVLKSNGEERRPVPGDALPDPSEPFFISRLSVKLAINDSSDLLSDIGRLSDLNALNLHNTGAPQASWQDLSPLSGLTQLEHFSLNHCAVTAEGVHALSGMRNLKFLGIEVAGLTSDDMQVLGDMKELRNIYLAGQLDEQTLEILTGLPELDNVSLTYTSLTDKGLQSLGKLIKLRGLDLRWCTISGDGLKYLGSCSDLEVMTLASATVEDLFGLQALSNLRFLDIVNTLAPPDQVAEIQRALPNCKIISDSVRGLAWTKTDPDQLACQWLISVGGHGTMVEWSGFGAHLPDFELGIFYEGMPCYLRSVDVTDNAAVDDTSLKNLAGLIHLEKLNLKGTSITDACIPHFERLRALRWLKLTGTKLSAEGVSRIAAMLPECGIISDQDGSIDGNPGDAPNFALAFDGKTADVELTQIEHNPDGSFTIEATVARAESSAGQINILSAEDSDGSIVMAILANGRPSVQMWERTGMSQSEALSVVQPGAHTHIAGVFDDEVLRVFVDGKLEGTASIGKLSQPSSIFHLGKNFEHGQNFTIDEIRISSTARYSEDFTPVERFEPDEHTLALYHCDEGTGGALRDSSGNGHDGWIRGATWVKSSDHTPEREVVLKPEGSLSEAENLDQDDSIEIVIE
;
A
#
# COMPACT_ATOMS: atom_id res chain seq x y z
N MET A 1 -17.16 36.85 -20.25
CA MET A 1 -15.76 36.51 -19.97
C MET A 1 -14.84 37.71 -20.25
N ARG A 2 -14.89 38.81 -19.48
CA ARG A 2 -13.94 39.95 -19.65
C ARG A 2 -12.75 39.90 -18.69
N ASN A 3 -12.97 39.27 -17.53
CA ASN A 3 -11.99 39.06 -16.46
C ASN A 3 -11.38 37.65 -16.51
N LEU A 4 -11.47 36.98 -17.67
CA LEU A 4 -10.91 35.66 -17.87
C LEU A 4 -9.38 35.81 -17.88
N LYS A 5 -8.68 35.05 -17.04
CA LYS A 5 -7.22 35.15 -16.86
C LYS A 5 -6.44 34.05 -17.57
N LEU A 6 -7.02 32.86 -17.75
CA LEU A 6 -6.44 31.75 -18.50
C LEU A 6 -7.44 31.30 -19.58
N LEU A 7 -6.95 31.01 -20.79
CA LEU A 7 -7.77 30.50 -21.89
C LEU A 7 -6.99 29.47 -22.73
N GLY A 8 -7.42 28.20 -22.68
CA GLY A 8 -6.93 27.12 -23.55
C GLY A 8 -7.91 26.85 -24.69
N ILE A 9 -7.45 26.83 -25.94
CA ILE A 9 -8.23 26.44 -27.12
C ILE A 9 -7.37 25.56 -28.04
N GLY A 10 -7.68 24.26 -28.11
CA GLY A 10 -7.02 23.29 -28.99
C GLY A 10 -8.01 22.58 -29.90
N VAL A 11 -8.54 23.28 -30.90
CA VAL A 11 -9.56 22.73 -31.82
C VAL A 11 -9.20 23.08 -33.27
N ALA A 12 -9.22 22.10 -34.16
CA ALA A 12 -8.96 22.31 -35.57
C ALA A 12 -10.06 23.19 -36.22
N GLY A 13 -9.66 24.31 -36.81
CA GLY A 13 -10.54 25.14 -37.65
C GLY A 13 -10.95 26.52 -37.10
N VAL A 14 -10.42 26.96 -35.95
CA VAL A 14 -10.67 28.33 -35.45
C VAL A 14 -9.90 29.36 -36.28
N THR A 15 -10.55 30.46 -36.69
CA THR A 15 -9.97 31.49 -37.56
C THR A 15 -9.61 32.78 -36.82
N SER A 16 -8.80 33.63 -37.46
CA SER A 16 -8.40 34.94 -36.91
C SER A 16 -9.56 35.93 -36.75
N ASP A 17 -10.62 35.78 -37.55
CA ASP A 17 -11.86 36.55 -37.39
C ASP A 17 -12.63 36.12 -36.13
N ASP A 18 -12.63 34.84 -35.76
CA ASP A 18 -13.22 34.35 -34.50
C ASP A 18 -12.43 34.89 -33.30
N MET A 19 -11.09 34.90 -33.40
CA MET A 19 -10.19 35.41 -32.37
C MET A 19 -10.33 36.92 -32.12
N GLN A 20 -11.04 37.68 -32.97
CA GLN A 20 -11.32 39.11 -32.74
C GLN A 20 -12.05 39.38 -31.41
N VAL A 21 -12.72 38.39 -30.81
CA VAL A 21 -13.35 38.53 -29.49
C VAL A 21 -12.32 38.70 -28.36
N LEU A 22 -11.11 38.15 -28.52
CA LEU A 22 -10.06 38.17 -27.49
C LEU A 22 -9.71 39.60 -27.06
N LYS A 23 -9.74 40.58 -27.98
CA LYS A 23 -9.40 41.99 -27.69
C LYS A 23 -10.23 42.65 -26.58
N TYR A 24 -11.34 42.04 -26.15
CA TYR A 24 -12.18 42.50 -25.05
C TYR A 24 -11.84 41.84 -23.69
N MET A 25 -10.96 40.83 -23.66
CA MET A 25 -10.54 40.07 -22.47
C MET A 25 -9.25 40.68 -21.88
N LYS A 26 -9.30 41.96 -21.48
CA LYS A 26 -8.09 42.75 -21.15
C LYS A 26 -7.28 42.27 -19.94
N GLU A 27 -7.84 41.37 -19.13
CA GLU A 27 -7.18 40.79 -17.95
C GLU A 27 -6.56 39.40 -18.22
N LEU A 28 -6.59 38.91 -19.46
CA LEU A 28 -6.01 37.62 -19.82
C LEU A 28 -4.49 37.64 -19.60
N ARG A 29 -4.02 36.73 -18.73
CA ARG A 29 -2.60 36.56 -18.36
C ARG A 29 -1.99 35.31 -18.98
N GLU A 30 -2.78 34.27 -19.17
CA GLU A 30 -2.34 33.00 -19.75
C GLU A 30 -3.21 32.64 -20.96
N ILE A 31 -2.57 32.22 -22.06
CA ILE A 31 -3.29 31.72 -23.23
C ILE A 31 -2.54 30.55 -23.86
N GLN A 32 -3.27 29.47 -24.14
CA GLN A 32 -2.76 28.30 -24.84
C GLN A 32 -3.59 28.06 -26.09
N LEU A 33 -2.95 28.08 -27.26
CA LEU A 33 -3.63 27.94 -28.56
C LEU A 33 -2.97 26.83 -29.38
N GLY A 34 -3.79 25.94 -29.95
CA GLY A 34 -3.36 24.89 -30.88
C GLY A 34 -4.15 24.93 -32.19
N GLY A 35 -3.47 24.69 -33.31
CA GLY A 35 -4.04 24.69 -34.66
C GLY A 35 -3.34 25.67 -35.62
N GLN A 36 -3.81 25.75 -36.87
CA GLN A 36 -3.22 26.65 -37.88
C GLN A 36 -3.58 28.13 -37.62
N LEU A 37 -2.81 28.78 -36.74
CA LEU A 37 -2.91 30.21 -36.46
C LEU A 37 -2.16 31.04 -37.52
N ASP A 38 -2.72 32.19 -37.89
CA ASP A 38 -2.13 33.15 -38.84
C ASP A 38 -1.50 34.38 -38.15
N GLU A 39 -0.81 35.24 -38.92
CA GLU A 39 -0.21 36.49 -38.41
C GLU A 39 -1.25 37.44 -37.80
N GLN A 40 -2.48 37.42 -38.30
CA GLN A 40 -3.57 38.31 -37.90
C GLN A 40 -4.10 37.95 -36.50
N THR A 41 -4.08 36.67 -36.15
CA THR A 41 -4.36 36.16 -34.80
C THR A 41 -3.36 36.70 -33.78
N LEU A 42 -2.06 36.62 -34.10
CA LEU A 42 -0.99 37.09 -33.22
C LEU A 42 -1.01 38.61 -33.03
N GLU A 43 -1.43 39.38 -34.03
CA GLU A 43 -1.63 40.83 -33.88
C GLU A 43 -2.77 41.16 -32.89
N ILE A 44 -3.84 40.35 -32.82
CA ILE A 44 -4.92 40.54 -31.84
C ILE A 44 -4.41 40.34 -30.40
N LEU A 45 -3.51 39.38 -30.16
CA LEU A 45 -2.91 39.13 -28.85
C LEU A 45 -2.15 40.36 -28.32
N THR A 46 -1.54 41.16 -29.20
CA THR A 46 -0.85 42.41 -28.82
C THR A 46 -1.78 43.45 -28.16
N GLY A 47 -3.10 43.30 -28.32
CA GLY A 47 -4.09 44.08 -27.61
C GLY A 47 -4.30 43.67 -26.14
N LEU A 48 -3.61 42.65 -25.63
CA LEU A 48 -3.75 42.07 -24.28
C LEU A 48 -2.47 42.31 -23.45
N PRO A 49 -2.29 43.50 -22.86
CA PRO A 49 -1.01 43.92 -22.31
C PRO A 49 -0.62 43.24 -20.98
N GLU A 50 -1.51 42.45 -20.39
CA GLU A 50 -1.28 41.71 -19.14
C GLU A 50 -0.92 40.23 -19.37
N LEU A 51 -0.71 39.79 -20.63
CA LEU A 51 -0.23 38.43 -20.92
C LEU A 51 1.16 38.19 -20.31
N GLU A 52 1.24 37.16 -19.47
CA GLU A 52 2.43 36.64 -18.80
C GLU A 52 2.82 35.25 -19.34
N SER A 53 1.88 34.45 -19.85
CA SER A 53 2.10 33.08 -20.33
C SER A 53 1.43 32.88 -21.69
N VAL A 54 2.20 32.50 -22.70
CA VAL A 54 1.69 32.17 -24.03
C VAL A 54 2.28 30.83 -24.47
N ARG A 55 1.43 29.83 -24.73
CA ARG A 55 1.85 28.52 -25.26
C ARG A 55 1.17 28.26 -26.60
N LEU A 56 1.95 28.09 -27.65
CA LEU A 56 1.47 27.84 -29.01
C LEU A 56 1.99 26.46 -29.47
N GLY A 57 1.08 25.61 -29.98
CA GLY A 57 1.41 24.28 -30.50
C GLY A 57 1.12 24.15 -32.00
N GLU A 58 2.06 23.56 -32.75
CA GLU A 58 2.00 23.33 -34.21
C GLU A 58 1.48 24.53 -35.03
N THR A 59 2.16 25.68 -34.91
CA THR A 59 1.75 26.91 -35.61
C THR A 59 2.71 27.30 -36.74
N SER A 60 2.15 27.80 -37.85
CA SER A 60 2.88 28.31 -39.03
C SER A 60 3.50 29.69 -38.77
N LEU A 61 4.24 29.82 -37.67
CA LEU A 61 4.63 31.11 -37.10
C LEU A 61 5.81 31.74 -37.87
N THR A 62 5.62 32.95 -38.40
CA THR A 62 6.63 33.70 -39.14
C THR A 62 7.37 34.70 -38.24
N GLU A 63 8.46 35.31 -38.73
CA GLU A 63 9.20 36.36 -38.01
C GLU A 63 8.31 37.57 -37.61
N LYS A 64 7.26 37.89 -38.39
CA LYS A 64 6.30 38.93 -38.03
C LYS A 64 5.42 38.53 -36.84
N GLY A 65 5.13 37.24 -36.70
CA GLY A 65 4.44 36.69 -35.53
C GLY A 65 5.25 36.94 -34.25
N LEU A 66 6.54 36.62 -34.29
CA LEU A 66 7.48 36.93 -33.20
C LEU A 66 7.60 38.45 -32.95
N GLN A 67 7.58 39.28 -34.00
CA GLN A 67 7.57 40.75 -33.84
C GLN A 67 6.31 41.28 -33.15
N SER A 68 5.16 40.62 -33.33
CA SER A 68 3.94 40.94 -32.58
C SER A 68 4.04 40.47 -31.12
N LEU A 69 4.47 39.23 -30.86
CA LEU A 69 4.66 38.70 -29.51
C LEU A 69 5.66 39.53 -28.69
N GLY A 70 6.73 40.04 -29.29
CA GLY A 70 7.71 40.93 -28.64
C GLY A 70 7.14 42.23 -28.06
N LYS A 71 5.90 42.61 -28.40
CA LYS A 71 5.19 43.77 -27.80
C LYS A 71 4.57 43.43 -26.44
N LEU A 72 4.46 42.16 -26.08
CA LEU A 72 3.90 41.68 -24.82
C LEU A 72 5.00 41.68 -23.74
N THR A 73 5.38 42.86 -23.26
CA THR A 73 6.59 43.04 -22.43
C THR A 73 6.50 42.37 -21.05
N LYS A 74 5.32 41.93 -20.62
CA LYS A 74 5.08 41.21 -19.34
C LYS A 74 5.22 39.69 -19.46
N LEU A 75 5.54 39.15 -20.63
CA LEU A 75 5.67 37.70 -20.78
C LEU A 75 6.78 37.13 -19.88
N ARG A 76 6.42 36.14 -19.08
CA ARG A 76 7.28 35.32 -18.21
C ARG A 76 7.42 33.89 -18.73
N VAL A 77 6.42 33.36 -19.45
CA VAL A 77 6.42 32.00 -20.00
C VAL A 77 6.07 32.01 -21.50
N LEU A 78 6.90 31.38 -22.33
CA LEU A 78 6.69 31.29 -23.79
C LEU A 78 6.96 29.88 -24.33
N GLY A 79 5.91 29.18 -24.75
CA GLY A 79 6.01 27.89 -25.43
C GLY A 79 5.82 28.02 -26.94
N LEU A 80 6.82 27.58 -27.71
CA LEU A 80 6.87 27.63 -29.18
C LEU A 80 7.39 26.30 -29.78
N GLY A 81 7.04 25.17 -29.15
CA GLY A 81 7.44 23.85 -29.63
C GLY A 81 6.91 23.55 -31.04
N TYR A 82 7.68 22.81 -31.83
CA TYR A 82 7.34 22.40 -33.20
C TYR A 82 7.05 23.54 -34.20
N CYS A 83 7.55 24.76 -33.93
CA CYS A 83 7.36 25.93 -34.81
C CYS A 83 8.51 26.13 -35.81
N THR A 84 8.19 26.54 -37.04
CA THR A 84 9.17 26.83 -38.11
C THR A 84 9.72 28.26 -38.03
N ILE A 85 10.55 28.52 -37.00
CA ILE A 85 11.11 29.84 -36.71
C ILE A 85 12.64 29.86 -36.88
N THR A 86 13.15 31.03 -37.29
CA THR A 86 14.56 31.34 -37.53
C THR A 86 15.16 32.13 -36.37
N GLY A 87 16.48 32.09 -36.20
CA GLY A 87 17.17 32.87 -35.16
C GLY A 87 17.01 34.39 -35.31
N ASP A 88 16.85 34.87 -36.55
CA ASP A 88 16.57 36.27 -36.85
C ASP A 88 15.22 36.74 -36.28
N GLY A 89 14.24 35.85 -36.07
CA GLY A 89 12.99 36.17 -35.40
C GLY A 89 13.13 36.38 -33.88
N LEU A 90 14.08 35.69 -33.23
CA LEU A 90 14.19 35.68 -31.77
C LEU A 90 14.63 37.04 -31.19
N LYS A 91 15.34 37.87 -31.96
CA LYS A 91 15.76 39.22 -31.55
C LYS A 91 14.58 40.15 -31.20
N TYR A 92 13.39 39.88 -31.75
CA TYR A 92 12.19 40.67 -31.46
C TYR A 92 11.61 40.38 -30.07
N LEU A 93 11.97 39.25 -29.43
CA LEU A 93 11.55 38.94 -28.07
C LEU A 93 12.35 39.73 -27.02
N GLY A 94 13.45 40.40 -27.37
CA GLY A 94 14.31 41.11 -26.41
C GLY A 94 13.64 42.24 -25.62
N SER A 95 12.41 42.65 -25.96
CA SER A 95 11.58 43.56 -25.17
C SER A 95 10.69 42.86 -24.12
N CYS A 96 10.61 41.52 -24.12
CA CYS A 96 10.03 40.69 -23.07
C CYS A 96 11.12 40.35 -22.03
N SER A 97 11.69 41.37 -21.39
CA SER A 97 12.84 41.22 -20.47
C SER A 97 12.57 40.31 -19.28
N ASP A 98 11.29 40.11 -18.94
CA ASP A 98 10.84 39.37 -17.78
C ASP A 98 10.56 37.89 -18.11
N LEU A 99 10.91 37.45 -19.34
CA LEU A 99 10.75 36.06 -19.77
C LEU A 99 11.68 35.14 -18.96
N GLU A 100 11.09 34.23 -18.18
CA GLU A 100 11.76 33.32 -17.25
C GLU A 100 11.79 31.87 -17.77
N VAL A 101 10.75 31.44 -18.48
CA VAL A 101 10.62 30.06 -19.00
C VAL A 101 10.32 30.11 -20.49
N MET A 102 11.15 29.47 -21.30
CA MET A 102 10.93 29.33 -22.73
C MET A 102 11.13 27.89 -23.17
N THR A 103 10.26 27.39 -24.04
CA THR A 103 10.44 26.09 -24.70
C THR A 103 10.35 26.24 -26.22
N LEU A 104 11.37 25.71 -26.88
CA LEU A 104 11.60 25.68 -28.32
C LEU A 104 11.72 24.23 -28.82
N VAL A 105 11.20 23.25 -28.07
CA VAL A 105 11.37 21.82 -28.37
C VAL A 105 10.96 21.50 -29.81
N SER A 106 11.84 20.83 -30.55
CA SER A 106 11.69 20.49 -31.97
C SER A 106 11.49 21.69 -32.93
N ALA A 107 11.86 22.92 -32.53
CA ALA A 107 11.82 24.10 -33.40
C ALA A 107 13.06 24.17 -34.34
N THR A 108 12.88 24.68 -35.55
CA THR A 108 13.93 24.76 -36.59
C THR A 108 14.95 25.90 -36.39
N VAL A 109 15.22 26.26 -35.14
CA VAL A 109 16.11 27.37 -34.77
C VAL A 109 17.56 26.90 -34.73
N GLU A 110 18.42 27.53 -35.53
CA GLU A 110 19.88 27.30 -35.51
C GLU A 110 20.64 28.38 -34.72
N ASP A 111 20.25 29.66 -34.83
CA ASP A 111 20.91 30.78 -34.16
C ASP A 111 20.09 31.24 -32.95
N LEU A 112 20.67 31.14 -31.76
CA LEU A 112 20.00 31.50 -30.50
C LEU A 112 20.30 32.94 -30.07
N SER A 113 21.22 33.65 -30.73
CA SER A 113 21.81 34.92 -30.25
C SER A 113 20.80 36.03 -29.97
N GLY A 114 19.62 36.03 -30.60
CA GLY A 114 18.52 36.94 -30.29
C GLY A 114 17.98 36.82 -28.85
N LEU A 115 18.16 35.68 -28.20
CA LEU A 115 17.71 35.41 -26.82
C LEU A 115 18.61 36.07 -25.76
N GLN A 116 19.81 36.54 -26.10
CA GLN A 116 20.78 37.09 -25.12
C GLN A 116 20.25 38.33 -24.37
N ALA A 117 19.24 39.01 -24.91
CA ALA A 117 18.58 40.14 -24.26
C ALA A 117 17.61 39.74 -23.13
N LEU A 118 17.25 38.44 -23.03
CA LEU A 118 16.29 37.90 -22.06
C LEU A 118 16.98 37.56 -20.74
N SER A 119 17.52 38.57 -20.05
CA SER A 119 18.39 38.40 -18.88
C SER A 119 17.77 37.63 -17.71
N ASN A 120 16.44 37.51 -17.65
CA ASN A 120 15.72 36.79 -16.59
C ASN A 120 15.39 35.33 -16.97
N LEU A 121 15.78 34.85 -18.15
CA LEU A 121 15.44 33.49 -18.59
C LEU A 121 16.16 32.46 -17.70
N ARG A 122 15.38 31.66 -16.96
CA ARG A 122 15.84 30.66 -15.97
C ARG A 122 15.68 29.22 -16.43
N PHE A 123 14.80 28.96 -17.39
CA PHE A 123 14.63 27.65 -17.99
C PHE A 123 14.44 27.77 -19.50
N LEU A 124 15.29 27.11 -20.27
CA LEU A 124 15.24 27.10 -21.73
C LEU A 124 15.32 25.66 -22.22
N ASP A 125 14.19 25.10 -22.61
CA ASP A 125 14.16 23.80 -23.26
C ASP A 125 14.32 23.96 -24.78
N ILE A 126 15.42 23.43 -25.31
CA ILE A 126 15.75 23.43 -26.74
C ILE A 126 16.03 21.99 -27.22
N ILE A 127 15.40 21.00 -26.57
CA ILE A 127 15.46 19.60 -27.02
C ILE A 127 15.06 19.50 -28.49
N ASN A 128 15.78 18.67 -29.27
CA ASN A 128 15.56 18.42 -30.70
C ASN A 128 15.56 19.67 -31.60
N THR A 129 16.19 20.77 -31.19
CA THR A 129 16.43 21.95 -32.05
C THR A 129 17.67 21.77 -32.93
N LEU A 130 17.75 22.55 -34.01
CA LEU A 130 18.93 22.57 -34.90
C LEU A 130 20.09 23.43 -34.35
N ALA A 131 19.96 23.98 -33.13
CA ALA A 131 20.94 24.89 -32.55
C ALA A 131 22.25 24.17 -32.22
N PRO A 132 23.37 24.47 -32.91
CA PRO A 132 24.62 23.74 -32.70
C PRO A 132 25.22 24.04 -31.32
N ARG A 133 25.99 23.09 -30.79
CA ARG A 133 26.57 23.09 -29.43
C ARG A 133 27.31 24.38 -29.02
N ASN A 134 27.80 25.16 -29.99
CA ASN A 134 28.44 26.46 -29.77
C ASN A 134 27.45 27.62 -29.60
N GLN A 135 26.29 27.58 -30.25
CA GLN A 135 25.17 28.52 -30.01
C GLN A 135 24.56 28.27 -28.63
N VAL A 136 24.29 27.00 -28.28
CA VAL A 136 23.83 26.60 -26.94
C VAL A 136 24.81 27.08 -25.86
N ALA A 137 26.11 26.81 -26.04
CA ALA A 137 27.13 27.26 -25.10
C ALA A 137 27.41 28.78 -25.13
N ALA A 138 26.95 29.51 -26.15
CA ALA A 138 27.01 30.97 -26.18
C ALA A 138 25.82 31.59 -25.44
N ILE A 139 24.63 31.00 -25.58
CA ILE A 139 23.44 31.42 -24.86
C ILE A 139 23.54 31.07 -23.37
N GLN A 140 24.06 29.90 -22.99
CA GLN A 140 24.42 29.56 -21.61
C GLN A 140 25.44 30.55 -21.01
N ARG A 141 26.30 31.18 -21.83
CA ARG A 141 27.25 32.20 -21.33
C ARG A 141 26.64 33.59 -21.21
N ALA A 142 25.68 33.92 -22.06
CA ALA A 142 24.93 35.17 -21.95
C ALA A 142 23.89 35.12 -20.82
N LEU A 143 23.36 33.93 -20.54
CA LEU A 143 22.31 33.62 -19.57
C LEU A 143 22.76 32.43 -18.68
N PRO A 144 23.79 32.60 -17.82
CA PRO A 144 24.37 31.51 -17.02
C PRO A 144 23.40 30.91 -16.01
N GLU A 145 22.47 31.72 -15.53
CA GLU A 145 21.37 31.36 -14.62
C GLU A 145 20.26 30.54 -15.30
N CYS A 146 20.31 30.38 -16.63
CA CYS A 146 19.33 29.64 -17.40
C CYS A 146 19.66 28.15 -17.40
N LYS A 147 18.81 27.29 -16.85
CA LYS A 147 18.94 25.83 -17.00
C LYS A 147 18.51 25.46 -18.42
N ILE A 148 19.48 25.17 -19.28
CA ILE A 148 19.22 24.78 -20.67
C ILE A 148 19.19 23.26 -20.81
N ILE A 149 18.10 22.73 -21.37
CA ILE A 149 17.97 21.31 -21.70
C ILE A 149 18.17 21.13 -23.21
N SER A 150 19.07 20.22 -23.61
CA SER A 150 19.46 19.99 -25.01
C SER A 150 20.11 18.59 -25.18
N ASP A 151 19.73 17.91 -26.26
CA ASP A 151 20.09 16.53 -26.61
C ASP A 151 21.60 16.31 -26.79
N SER A 152 22.34 17.39 -27.03
CA SER A 152 23.72 17.36 -27.49
C SER A 152 24.75 16.91 -26.42
N VAL A 153 24.40 16.22 -25.32
CA VAL A 153 25.30 15.85 -24.18
C VAL A 153 24.75 14.71 -23.27
N ARG A 154 25.42 13.54 -23.11
CA ARG A 154 25.05 12.43 -22.14
C ARG A 154 26.21 11.49 -21.71
N GLY A 155 26.18 10.92 -20.47
CA GLY A 155 26.85 9.66 -20.03
C GLY A 155 27.12 9.45 -18.49
N LEU A 156 26.79 8.24 -17.90
CA LEU A 156 27.31 7.51 -16.65
C LEU A 156 26.29 6.60 -15.83
N ALA A 157 26.71 5.82 -14.79
CA ALA A 157 25.97 4.77 -13.96
C ALA A 157 26.55 4.52 -12.50
N TRP A 158 26.04 3.59 -11.62
CA TRP A 158 25.85 3.67 -10.10
C TRP A 158 26.63 2.73 -9.03
N THR A 159 27.10 3.23 -7.82
CA THR A 159 28.01 2.58 -6.77
C THR A 159 27.33 1.92 -5.51
N LYS A 160 27.97 1.68 -4.32
CA LYS A 160 27.57 0.61 -3.33
C LYS A 160 28.30 0.49 -1.93
N THR A 161 27.55 0.51 -0.80
CA THR A 161 27.91 0.10 0.62
C THR A 161 26.75 -0.09 1.68
N ASP A 162 25.57 0.49 1.47
CA ASP A 162 24.22 0.61 2.14
C ASP A 162 23.78 -0.15 3.46
N PRO A 163 23.05 0.46 4.44
CA PRO A 163 22.53 -0.18 5.67
C PRO A 163 21.24 -1.02 5.54
N ASP A 164 20.28 -0.68 4.66
CA ASP A 164 19.09 -1.54 4.48
C ASP A 164 19.54 -2.87 3.85
N GLN A 165 20.60 -2.84 3.04
CA GLN A 165 21.26 -4.05 2.55
C GLN A 165 21.77 -4.97 3.69
N LEU A 166 22.25 -4.40 4.80
CA LEU A 166 22.73 -5.17 5.96
C LEU A 166 21.59 -5.71 6.84
N ALA A 167 20.53 -4.92 7.05
CA ALA A 167 19.40 -5.36 7.86
C ALA A 167 18.59 -6.45 7.16
N CYS A 168 18.35 -6.33 5.85
CA CYS A 168 17.71 -7.39 5.05
C CYS A 168 18.48 -8.72 5.13
N GLN A 169 19.82 -8.69 5.09
CA GLN A 169 20.65 -9.90 5.25
C GLN A 169 20.51 -10.53 6.65
N TRP A 170 20.35 -9.72 7.70
CA TRP A 170 20.18 -10.24 9.06
C TRP A 170 18.79 -10.86 9.27
N LEU A 171 17.71 -10.19 8.83
CA LEU A 171 16.34 -10.69 8.95
C LEU A 171 16.22 -12.09 8.33
N ILE A 172 16.80 -12.28 7.15
CA ILE A 172 16.80 -13.55 6.43
C ILE A 172 17.68 -14.62 7.13
N SER A 173 18.71 -14.21 7.89
CA SER A 173 19.53 -15.13 8.70
C SER A 173 18.88 -15.63 9.98
N VAL A 174 17.86 -14.93 10.50
CA VAL A 174 17.11 -15.35 11.71
C VAL A 174 15.73 -15.92 11.39
N GLY A 175 15.21 -15.73 10.18
CA GLY A 175 13.83 -16.08 9.83
C GLY A 175 12.83 -15.04 10.36
N GLY A 176 13.10 -13.77 10.10
CA GLY A 176 12.26 -12.63 10.46
C GLY A 176 11.61 -11.94 9.27
N HIS A 177 10.42 -11.40 9.47
CA HIS A 177 9.67 -10.65 8.48
C HIS A 177 10.01 -9.15 8.51
N GLY A 178 9.69 -8.41 7.43
CA GLY A 178 9.77 -6.95 7.41
C GLY A 178 8.93 -6.30 6.31
N THR A 179 8.88 -4.96 6.27
CA THR A 179 8.04 -4.19 5.33
C THR A 179 8.77 -2.96 4.79
N ILE A 180 8.65 -2.70 3.48
CA ILE A 180 9.39 -1.66 2.74
C ILE A 180 8.48 -0.68 2.00
N VAL A 181 9.01 0.50 1.68
CA VAL A 181 8.37 1.54 0.87
C VAL A 181 9.26 1.91 -0.32
N GLU A 182 8.69 1.94 -1.53
CA GLU A 182 9.29 2.55 -2.73
C GLU A 182 8.78 3.99 -2.93
N PHE A 183 9.57 4.83 -3.63
CA PHE A 183 9.36 6.28 -3.65
C PHE A 183 8.02 6.75 -4.26
N ASN A 184 7.31 5.89 -5.02
CA ASN A 184 5.99 6.22 -5.57
C ASN A 184 4.80 5.85 -4.66
N GLY A 185 5.04 5.47 -3.40
CA GLY A 185 4.02 5.51 -2.35
C GLY A 185 3.17 4.24 -2.18
N PHE A 186 3.65 3.10 -2.66
CA PHE A 186 3.09 1.78 -2.36
C PHE A 186 3.90 1.07 -1.26
N LEU A 187 3.20 0.36 -0.36
CA LEU A 187 3.76 -0.52 0.67
C LEU A 187 3.83 -1.95 0.15
N SER A 188 4.92 -2.67 0.43
CA SER A 188 5.01 -4.12 0.20
C SER A 188 5.69 -4.84 1.36
N HIS A 189 5.22 -6.05 1.66
CA HIS A 189 5.85 -6.95 2.64
C HIS A 189 7.06 -7.64 2.01
N LEU A 190 8.11 -7.87 2.82
CA LEU A 190 9.16 -8.81 2.46
C LEU A 190 8.62 -10.24 2.62
N PRO A 191 8.66 -11.08 1.57
CA PRO A 191 8.35 -12.49 1.69
C PRO A 191 9.48 -13.23 2.43
N ASP A 192 9.14 -14.37 3.05
CA ASP A 192 10.11 -15.15 3.81
C ASP A 192 11.17 -15.80 2.93
N GLY A 193 12.44 -15.57 3.28
CA GLY A 193 13.49 -16.56 3.10
C GLY A 193 14.44 -16.44 1.90
N GLU A 194 14.21 -15.58 0.90
CA GLU A 194 15.12 -15.47 -0.26
C GLU A 194 15.75 -14.06 -0.48
N LEU A 195 17.08 -14.03 -0.52
CA LEU A 195 17.94 -12.83 -0.47
C LEU A 195 18.25 -12.17 -1.85
N GLY A 196 17.50 -12.50 -2.91
CA GLY A 196 18.03 -12.44 -4.29
C GLY A 196 17.78 -11.19 -5.16
N ILE A 197 16.85 -10.28 -4.83
CA ILE A 197 16.11 -9.50 -5.86
C ILE A 197 16.65 -8.06 -6.11
N PHE A 198 17.51 -7.53 -5.24
CA PHE A 198 17.98 -6.13 -5.31
C PHE A 198 19.12 -5.92 -6.32
N SER A 199 18.87 -5.11 -7.36
CA SER A 199 19.86 -4.69 -8.37
C SER A 199 20.58 -3.39 -7.97
N GLU A 200 21.82 -3.19 -8.43
CA GLU A 200 22.61 -1.98 -8.13
C GLU A 200 21.99 -0.69 -8.71
N GLY A 201 21.14 0.00 -7.93
CA GLY A 201 20.50 1.27 -8.34
C GLY A 201 19.05 1.48 -7.90
N MET A 202 18.42 0.53 -7.21
CA MET A 202 17.14 0.72 -6.51
C MET A 202 17.39 0.86 -5.00
N PHE A 203 16.55 1.67 -4.32
CA PHE A 203 16.68 1.99 -2.89
C PHE A 203 15.35 1.79 -2.17
N CYS A 204 15.42 1.31 -0.92
CA CYS A 204 14.28 0.69 -0.24
C CYS A 204 14.27 1.07 1.24
N TYR A 205 13.13 1.55 1.76
CA TYR A 205 13.02 2.05 3.12
C TYR A 205 12.30 1.08 4.08
N LEU A 206 13.04 0.33 4.89
CA LEU A 206 12.44 -0.58 5.89
C LEU A 206 11.70 0.20 6.99
N ARG A 207 10.43 -0.17 7.23
CA ARG A 207 9.55 0.48 8.23
C ARG A 207 8.93 -0.44 9.26
N THR A 208 8.97 -1.76 9.08
CA THR A 208 8.47 -2.72 10.07
C THR A 208 9.35 -3.96 10.04
N VAL A 209 9.55 -4.58 11.21
CA VAL A 209 10.27 -5.83 11.43
C VAL A 209 9.52 -6.68 12.45
N ASP A 210 9.37 -7.98 12.17
CA ASP A 210 8.82 -8.95 13.12
C ASP A 210 9.76 -10.17 13.24
N VAL A 211 10.20 -10.46 14.47
CA VAL A 211 11.00 -11.64 14.82
C VAL A 211 10.43 -12.33 16.08
N ALA A 212 9.11 -12.32 16.23
CA ALA A 212 8.43 -12.90 17.39
C ALA A 212 8.70 -14.41 17.57
N ASP A 213 8.66 -14.82 18.84
CA ASP A 213 8.83 -16.18 19.37
C ASP A 213 10.10 -16.89 18.87
N ASN A 214 11.10 -16.11 18.45
CA ASN A 214 12.35 -16.57 17.87
C ASN A 214 13.47 -16.67 18.92
N ALA A 215 13.74 -17.89 19.38
CA ALA A 215 14.74 -18.16 20.41
C ALA A 215 16.19 -17.85 19.98
N ALA A 216 16.48 -17.74 18.67
CA ALA A 216 17.80 -17.42 18.12
C ALA A 216 18.12 -15.92 18.15
N VAL A 217 17.11 -15.05 18.38
CA VAL A 217 17.30 -13.62 18.57
C VAL A 217 17.78 -13.36 19.99
N ASP A 218 19.06 -13.01 20.10
CA ASP A 218 19.75 -12.63 21.34
C ASP A 218 20.31 -11.20 21.27
N ASP A 219 20.87 -10.73 22.38
CA ASP A 219 21.49 -9.41 22.53
C ASP A 219 22.62 -9.15 21.49
N THR A 220 23.30 -10.21 21.03
CA THR A 220 24.40 -10.13 20.06
C THR A 220 23.90 -9.95 18.63
N SER A 221 22.76 -10.56 18.31
CA SER A 221 22.12 -10.51 16.99
C SER A 221 21.45 -9.16 16.70
N LEU A 222 20.86 -8.54 17.73
CA LEU A 222 20.06 -7.32 17.63
C LEU A 222 20.83 -6.10 17.08
N LYS A 223 22.15 -6.10 17.21
CA LYS A 223 23.04 -5.01 16.72
C LYS A 223 22.84 -4.67 15.24
N ASN A 224 22.37 -5.62 14.43
CA ASN A 224 22.20 -5.44 12.98
C ASN A 224 21.01 -4.53 12.63
N LEU A 225 20.07 -4.31 13.57
CA LEU A 225 18.97 -3.35 13.41
C LEU A 225 19.40 -1.90 13.61
N ALA A 226 20.51 -1.62 14.31
CA ALA A 226 20.89 -0.25 14.68
C ALA A 226 21.11 0.70 13.49
N GLY A 227 21.28 0.15 12.27
CA GLY A 227 21.39 0.84 10.99
C GLY A 227 20.06 1.30 10.37
N LEU A 228 18.91 0.84 10.86
CA LEU A 228 17.59 1.30 10.38
C LEU A 228 17.09 2.43 11.28
N ILE A 229 17.11 3.70 10.85
CA ILE A 229 16.38 4.74 11.63
C ILE A 229 14.90 4.51 11.41
N HIS A 230 14.57 4.41 10.11
CA HIS A 230 13.27 4.37 9.47
C HIS A 230 12.27 3.30 9.93
N LEU A 231 12.64 2.49 10.91
CA LEU A 231 11.85 1.41 11.49
C LEU A 231 10.78 1.96 12.46
N GLU A 232 9.50 1.83 12.07
CA GLU A 232 8.33 2.30 12.83
C GLU A 232 7.78 1.23 13.80
N LYS A 233 7.91 -0.06 13.46
CA LYS A 233 7.37 -1.17 14.25
C LYS A 233 8.38 -2.32 14.40
N LEU A 234 8.51 -2.87 15.60
CA LEU A 234 9.44 -3.96 15.91
C LEU A 234 8.80 -4.98 16.90
N ASN A 235 8.66 -6.23 16.49
CA ASN A 235 8.19 -7.31 17.36
C ASN A 235 9.36 -8.19 17.84
N LEU A 236 9.58 -8.26 19.16
CA LEU A 236 10.59 -9.09 19.82
C LEU A 236 9.97 -10.02 20.88
N LYS A 237 8.64 -10.24 20.82
CA LYS A 237 7.92 -11.18 21.70
C LYS A 237 8.66 -12.52 21.76
N GLY A 238 8.75 -13.17 22.93
CA GLY A 238 9.28 -14.54 23.06
C GLY A 238 10.77 -14.74 22.72
N THR A 239 11.53 -13.66 22.47
CA THR A 239 12.96 -13.75 22.11
C THR A 239 13.89 -13.92 23.33
N SER A 240 15.14 -14.29 23.10
CA SER A 240 16.12 -14.60 24.16
C SER A 240 16.79 -13.37 24.81
N ILE A 241 16.38 -12.14 24.45
CA ILE A 241 17.02 -10.88 24.82
C ILE A 241 16.96 -10.54 26.32
N THR A 242 17.97 -9.83 26.82
CA THR A 242 18.16 -9.43 28.23
C THR A 242 18.47 -7.92 28.33
N ASP A 243 18.62 -7.38 29.55
CA ASP A 243 19.01 -5.98 29.79
C ASP A 243 20.32 -5.54 29.09
N ALA A 244 21.11 -6.47 28.53
CA ALA A 244 22.27 -6.15 27.70
C ALA A 244 21.91 -5.66 26.28
N CYS A 245 20.70 -5.90 25.75
CA CYS A 245 20.29 -5.41 24.43
C CYS A 245 20.03 -3.89 24.38
N ILE A 246 19.82 -3.25 25.55
CA ILE A 246 19.36 -1.86 25.67
C ILE A 246 20.11 -0.87 24.76
N PRO A 247 21.45 -0.89 24.61
CA PRO A 247 22.17 0.05 23.74
C PRO A 247 21.78 0.00 22.26
N HIS A 248 21.20 -1.10 21.78
CA HIS A 248 20.78 -1.24 20.38
C HIS A 248 19.52 -0.43 20.04
N PHE A 249 18.76 -0.01 21.04
CA PHE A 249 17.54 0.81 20.86
C PHE A 249 17.82 2.32 20.78
N GLU A 250 19.03 2.81 21.12
CA GLU A 250 19.35 4.26 21.19
C GLU A 250 19.15 5.03 19.86
N ARG A 251 19.15 4.31 18.72
CA ARG A 251 19.12 4.87 17.36
C ARG A 251 17.86 4.51 16.55
N LEU A 252 16.89 3.82 17.14
CA LEU A 252 15.63 3.39 16.51
C LEU A 252 14.50 4.35 16.89
N ARG A 253 14.53 5.59 16.39
CA ARG A 253 13.70 6.67 16.94
C ARG A 253 12.41 6.96 16.15
N ALA A 254 12.22 6.38 14.97
CA ALA A 254 10.91 6.19 14.33
C ALA A 254 10.04 5.20 15.09
N LEU A 255 10.59 4.40 16.00
CA LEU A 255 9.86 3.28 16.57
C LEU A 255 8.65 3.80 17.37
N ARG A 256 7.45 3.42 16.94
CA ARG A 256 6.15 3.71 17.57
C ARG A 256 5.50 2.50 18.19
N TRP A 257 5.94 1.31 17.82
CA TRP A 257 5.37 0.06 18.33
C TRP A 257 6.49 -0.95 18.60
N LEU A 258 6.58 -1.43 19.85
CA LEU A 258 7.58 -2.38 20.31
C LEU A 258 6.96 -3.44 21.23
N LYS A 259 7.06 -4.71 20.86
CA LYS A 259 6.54 -5.83 21.67
C LYS A 259 7.67 -6.65 22.27
N LEU A 260 7.67 -6.79 23.60
CA LEU A 260 8.72 -7.40 24.44
C LEU A 260 8.19 -8.52 25.36
N THR A 261 6.93 -8.94 25.21
CA THR A 261 6.28 -9.94 26.05
C THR A 261 6.94 -11.33 25.87
N GLY A 262 7.21 -12.06 26.95
CA GLY A 262 7.92 -13.34 26.92
C GLY A 262 9.44 -13.22 26.74
N THR A 263 10.05 -12.07 27.04
CA THR A 263 11.51 -11.88 26.96
C THR A 263 12.20 -12.07 28.32
N LYS A 264 13.53 -11.91 28.40
CA LYS A 264 14.31 -11.99 29.66
C LYS A 264 14.77 -10.61 30.15
N LEU A 265 14.12 -9.54 29.69
CA LEU A 265 14.30 -8.18 30.19
C LEU A 265 13.74 -8.04 31.60
N SER A 266 14.44 -7.32 32.48
CA SER A 266 13.92 -6.97 33.80
C SER A 266 12.97 -5.78 33.73
N ALA A 267 12.13 -5.58 34.76
CA ALA A 267 11.27 -4.38 34.84
C ALA A 267 12.06 -3.06 34.81
N GLU A 268 13.28 -3.05 35.36
CA GLU A 268 14.20 -1.90 35.29
C GLU A 268 14.79 -1.76 33.88
N GLY A 269 15.06 -2.86 33.18
CA GLY A 269 15.45 -2.88 31.77
C GLY A 269 14.37 -2.33 30.85
N VAL A 270 13.12 -2.80 30.99
CA VAL A 270 11.96 -2.27 30.25
C VAL A 270 11.76 -0.79 30.53
N SER A 271 11.82 -0.35 31.79
CA SER A 271 11.69 1.08 32.15
C SER A 271 12.81 1.93 31.53
N ARG A 272 14.01 1.39 31.34
CA ARG A 272 15.12 2.08 30.65
C ARG A 272 14.90 2.14 29.14
N ILE A 273 14.34 1.11 28.50
CA ILE A 273 13.94 1.16 27.08
C ILE A 273 12.79 2.16 26.90
N ALA A 274 11.80 2.17 27.79
CA ALA A 274 10.71 3.17 27.80
C ALA A 274 11.22 4.61 27.95
N ALA A 275 12.18 4.84 28.86
CA ALA A 275 12.82 6.15 29.01
C ALA A 275 13.68 6.57 27.79
N MET A 276 14.12 5.61 26.95
CA MET A 276 14.86 5.87 25.71
C MET A 276 13.96 6.07 24.50
N LEU A 277 12.76 5.47 24.50
CA LEU A 277 11.77 5.50 23.42
C LEU A 277 10.42 6.03 23.93
N PRO A 278 10.34 7.29 24.40
CA PRO A 278 9.15 7.82 25.08
C PRO A 278 7.91 7.96 24.20
N GLU A 279 8.08 7.93 22.87
CA GLU A 279 6.99 7.99 21.87
C GLU A 279 6.66 6.60 21.28
N CYS A 280 7.20 5.52 21.87
CA CYS A 280 6.98 4.15 21.45
C CYS A 280 5.99 3.44 22.38
N GLY A 281 4.93 2.84 21.83
CA GLY A 281 4.06 1.92 22.55
C GLY A 281 4.79 0.61 22.85
N ILE A 282 5.20 0.42 24.11
CA ILE A 282 5.91 -0.78 24.58
C ILE A 282 4.94 -1.75 25.27
N ILE A 283 4.83 -2.96 24.71
CA ILE A 283 3.99 -4.06 25.24
C ILE A 283 4.90 -5.08 25.93
N SER A 284 4.82 -5.22 27.26
CA SER A 284 5.66 -6.14 28.05
C SER A 284 4.93 -6.68 29.29
N GLU A 285 5.38 -7.82 29.84
CA GLU A 285 4.83 -8.40 31.08
C GLU A 285 5.26 -7.67 32.37
N HIS A 286 5.89 -6.51 32.27
CA HIS A 286 6.41 -5.74 33.40
C HIS A 286 5.82 -4.34 33.55
N GLY A 287 4.97 -3.90 32.61
CA GLY A 287 4.32 -2.59 32.64
C GLY A 287 5.29 -1.41 32.42
N GLY A 288 5.16 -0.72 31.28
CA GLY A 288 5.99 0.43 30.96
C GLY A 288 5.64 1.68 31.80
N SER A 289 6.43 1.93 32.85
CA SER A 289 6.61 3.25 33.49
C SER A 289 7.75 4.00 32.76
N ILE A 290 7.87 5.33 32.69
CA ILE A 290 7.70 6.33 33.77
C ILE A 290 7.35 7.74 33.21
N ASN A 291 6.77 8.60 34.07
CA ASN A 291 6.72 10.08 34.03
C ASN A 291 5.54 10.81 33.34
N GLY A 292 4.32 10.49 33.78
CA GLY A 292 3.31 11.52 34.07
C GLY A 292 3.23 11.74 35.59
N ASN A 293 3.16 12.98 36.08
CA ASN A 293 3.16 13.28 37.51
C ASN A 293 1.78 12.96 38.14
N PRO A 294 1.67 12.11 39.19
CA PRO A 294 0.38 11.73 39.79
C PRO A 294 -0.14 12.86 40.70
N GLY A 295 -0.59 13.97 40.09
CA GLY A 295 -1.00 15.18 40.80
C GLY A 295 -1.74 16.23 40.00
N ASP A 296 -1.72 16.18 38.66
CA ASP A 296 -2.59 16.99 37.82
C ASP A 296 -3.78 16.13 37.37
N ALA A 297 -5.00 16.60 37.61
CA ALA A 297 -6.21 15.84 37.31
C ALA A 297 -6.29 15.54 35.79
N PRO A 298 -6.57 14.28 35.41
CA PRO A 298 -6.41 13.85 34.03
C PRO A 298 -7.62 14.34 33.20
N ASN A 299 -7.34 15.27 32.29
CA ASN A 299 -8.34 16.14 31.65
C ASN A 299 -8.94 15.56 30.35
N PHE A 300 -8.88 14.24 30.14
CA PHE A 300 -9.32 13.59 28.91
C PHE A 300 -10.49 12.61 29.13
N ALA A 301 -11.16 12.30 28.03
CA ALA A 301 -12.22 11.30 27.87
C ALA A 301 -12.06 10.62 26.50
N LEU A 302 -12.65 9.44 26.31
CA LEU A 302 -12.63 8.74 25.02
C LEU A 302 -13.94 9.00 24.26
N ALA A 303 -13.85 9.56 23.06
CA ALA A 303 -14.98 9.92 22.20
C ALA A 303 -15.24 8.89 21.10
N PHE A 304 -16.51 8.56 20.90
CA PHE A 304 -17.03 7.63 19.91
C PHE A 304 -17.98 8.38 18.95
N ASP A 305 -17.96 8.00 17.67
CA ASP A 305 -18.58 8.73 16.55
C ASP A 305 -19.96 8.22 16.12
N GLY A 306 -20.50 7.20 16.80
CA GLY A 306 -21.75 6.53 16.42
C GLY A 306 -21.69 5.72 15.11
N LYS A 307 -20.52 5.58 14.46
CA LYS A 307 -20.38 4.98 13.12
C LYS A 307 -19.26 3.95 13.05
N THR A 308 -18.02 4.38 13.26
CA THR A 308 -16.82 3.57 13.06
C THR A 308 -16.15 3.20 14.38
N ALA A 309 -16.30 4.01 15.42
CA ALA A 309 -15.58 3.90 16.67
C ALA A 309 -16.04 2.70 17.53
N ASP A 310 -15.11 1.83 17.90
CA ASP A 310 -15.25 0.85 18.97
C ASP A 310 -13.92 0.61 19.71
N VAL A 311 -13.99 -0.02 20.88
CA VAL A 311 -12.82 -0.57 21.57
C VAL A 311 -13.04 -2.05 21.77
N GLU A 312 -12.11 -2.88 21.28
CA GLU A 312 -12.08 -4.31 21.57
C GLU A 312 -11.27 -4.53 22.84
N LEU A 313 -11.89 -4.99 23.92
CA LEU A 313 -11.17 -5.34 25.13
C LEU A 313 -10.48 -6.69 24.93
N THR A 314 -9.35 -6.94 25.60
CA THR A 314 -8.84 -8.32 25.71
C THR A 314 -9.83 -9.18 26.51
N GLN A 315 -9.88 -10.49 26.26
CA GLN A 315 -10.89 -11.37 26.86
C GLN A 315 -10.87 -11.29 28.39
N ILE A 316 -12.02 -10.95 28.98
CA ILE A 316 -12.19 -10.79 30.43
C ILE A 316 -12.80 -12.07 30.99
N GLU A 317 -11.98 -12.86 31.67
CA GLU A 317 -12.44 -14.06 32.38
C GLU A 317 -13.37 -13.65 33.53
N HIS A 318 -14.66 -13.96 33.39
CA HIS A 318 -15.66 -13.82 34.44
C HIS A 318 -16.39 -15.15 34.66
N ASN A 319 -17.08 -15.28 35.79
CA ASN A 319 -17.90 -16.46 36.08
C ASN A 319 -19.26 -16.32 35.39
N PRO A 320 -19.58 -17.12 34.35
CA PRO A 320 -20.82 -16.95 33.60
C PRO A 320 -22.09 -17.30 34.41
N ASP A 321 -21.94 -18.02 35.52
CA ASP A 321 -23.02 -18.42 36.44
C ASP A 321 -23.22 -17.46 37.63
N GLY A 322 -22.47 -16.36 37.72
CA GLY A 322 -22.38 -15.50 38.92
C GLY A 322 -22.66 -14.01 38.70
N SER A 323 -22.91 -13.31 39.80
CA SER A 323 -23.22 -11.88 39.85
C SER A 323 -22.15 -11.01 39.19
N PHE A 324 -22.57 -9.93 38.54
CA PHE A 324 -21.67 -8.93 37.96
C PHE A 324 -22.16 -7.50 38.19
N THR A 325 -21.21 -6.55 38.07
CA THR A 325 -21.50 -5.13 37.91
C THR A 325 -20.72 -4.60 36.71
N ILE A 326 -21.42 -3.89 35.83
CA ILE A 326 -20.84 -3.03 34.80
C ILE A 326 -21.27 -1.61 35.10
N GLU A 327 -20.32 -0.68 35.21
CA GLU A 327 -20.62 0.72 35.48
C GLU A 327 -19.74 1.65 34.65
N ALA A 328 -20.33 2.71 34.11
CA ALA A 328 -19.65 3.67 33.26
C ALA A 328 -20.14 5.10 33.54
N THR A 329 -19.23 6.07 33.41
CA THR A 329 -19.56 7.49 33.38
C THR A 329 -19.50 7.95 31.93
N VAL A 330 -20.63 8.41 31.37
CA VAL A 330 -20.78 8.70 29.95
C VAL A 330 -21.52 10.01 29.68
N ALA A 331 -21.27 10.63 28.53
CA ALA A 331 -22.11 11.70 28.00
C ALA A 331 -22.46 11.42 26.53
N ARG A 332 -23.74 11.18 26.25
CA ARG A 332 -24.25 10.89 24.88
C ARG A 332 -24.42 12.14 24.03
N ALA A 333 -24.36 12.01 22.71
CA ALA A 333 -24.63 13.09 21.76
C ALA A 333 -26.13 13.39 21.56
N GLU A 334 -26.43 14.42 20.74
CA GLU A 334 -27.81 14.81 20.42
C GLU A 334 -28.47 13.88 19.37
N SER A 335 -29.28 12.95 19.88
CA SER A 335 -30.25 12.08 19.20
C SER A 335 -29.71 10.96 18.28
N SER A 336 -29.89 9.73 18.75
CA SER A 336 -30.11 8.54 17.92
C SER A 336 -31.62 8.31 17.74
N ALA A 337 -32.03 7.75 16.59
CA ALA A 337 -33.42 7.29 16.39
C ALA A 337 -33.66 5.89 17.00
N GLU A 338 -32.57 5.21 17.37
CA GLU A 338 -32.50 3.82 17.81
C GLU A 338 -31.69 3.72 19.12
N GLN A 339 -31.55 2.50 19.66
CA GLN A 339 -30.70 2.22 20.83
C GLN A 339 -29.22 2.46 20.50
N ILE A 340 -28.43 2.97 21.45
CA ILE A 340 -26.96 3.07 21.36
C ILE A 340 -26.28 2.24 22.46
N ASN A 341 -25.32 1.40 22.08
CA ASN A 341 -24.67 0.43 22.98
C ASN A 341 -23.38 0.99 23.58
N ILE A 342 -23.31 1.18 24.90
CA ILE A 342 -22.13 1.68 25.62
C ILE A 342 -21.08 0.57 25.77
N LEU A 343 -21.51 -0.59 26.29
CA LEU A 343 -20.69 -1.79 26.48
C LEU A 343 -21.52 -3.01 26.10
N SER A 344 -20.90 -3.97 25.41
CA SER A 344 -21.56 -5.15 24.87
C SER A 344 -20.63 -6.37 24.85
N ALA A 345 -21.18 -7.56 25.10
CA ALA A 345 -20.54 -8.85 24.88
C ALA A 345 -21.60 -9.86 24.42
N GLU A 346 -21.28 -10.73 23.46
CA GLU A 346 -22.22 -11.67 22.86
C GLU A 346 -21.50 -12.92 22.31
N ASP A 347 -22.08 -14.09 22.54
CA ASP A 347 -21.74 -15.36 21.87
C ASP A 347 -22.99 -16.28 21.77
N SER A 348 -22.80 -17.56 21.48
CA SER A 348 -23.89 -18.54 21.36
C SER A 348 -24.66 -18.81 22.65
N ASP A 349 -24.09 -18.47 23.81
CA ASP A 349 -24.64 -18.80 25.12
C ASP A 349 -25.45 -17.63 25.72
N GLY A 350 -25.18 -16.39 25.28
CA GLY A 350 -26.03 -15.24 25.55
C GLY A 350 -25.41 -13.89 25.17
N SER A 351 -26.02 -12.79 25.65
CA SER A 351 -25.41 -11.46 25.57
C SER A 351 -25.60 -10.65 26.86
N ILE A 352 -24.69 -9.70 27.08
CA ILE A 352 -24.80 -8.63 28.09
C ILE A 352 -24.62 -7.31 27.34
N VAL A 353 -25.59 -6.39 27.47
CA VAL A 353 -25.53 -5.07 26.84
C VAL A 353 -25.93 -3.98 27.84
N MET A 354 -25.05 -3.00 28.05
CA MET A 354 -25.40 -1.69 28.63
C MET A 354 -25.65 -0.71 27.49
N ALA A 355 -26.82 -0.10 27.46
CA ALA A 355 -27.23 0.79 26.38
C ALA A 355 -28.05 1.97 26.88
N ILE A 356 -28.22 2.95 26.00
CA ILE A 356 -29.25 3.99 26.12
C ILE A 356 -30.26 3.73 25.01
N LEU A 357 -31.50 3.43 25.40
CA LEU A 357 -32.56 3.08 24.46
C LEU A 357 -32.96 4.30 23.61
N ALA A 358 -33.68 4.06 22.50
CA ALA A 358 -34.21 5.10 21.60
C ALA A 358 -35.09 6.17 22.31
N ASN A 359 -35.63 5.87 23.49
CA ASN A 359 -36.38 6.81 24.32
C ASN A 359 -35.47 7.69 25.23
N GLY A 360 -34.14 7.54 25.12
CA GLY A 360 -33.12 8.25 25.87
C GLY A 360 -32.87 7.72 27.29
N ARG A 361 -33.41 6.56 27.65
CA ARG A 361 -33.27 5.97 29.00
C ARG A 361 -32.18 4.90 29.03
N PRO A 362 -31.30 4.90 30.04
CA PRO A 362 -30.38 3.80 30.28
C PRO A 362 -31.11 2.48 30.50
N ALA A 363 -30.57 1.41 29.95
CA ALA A 363 -30.99 0.06 30.23
C ALA A 363 -29.78 -0.87 30.28
N VAL A 364 -29.90 -1.94 31.07
CA VAL A 364 -29.07 -3.12 30.91
C VAL A 364 -29.95 -4.28 30.48
N GLN A 365 -29.47 -5.00 29.48
CA GLN A 365 -30.15 -6.09 28.79
C GLN A 365 -29.28 -7.34 28.92
N MET A 366 -29.93 -8.48 29.10
CA MET A 366 -29.33 -9.80 28.94
C MET A 366 -30.17 -10.60 27.95
N TRP A 367 -29.56 -11.47 27.15
CA TRP A 367 -30.28 -12.23 26.13
C TRP A 367 -30.06 -13.73 26.24
N GLU A 368 -31.15 -14.50 26.17
CA GLU A 368 -31.14 -15.94 25.89
C GLU A 368 -32.18 -16.25 24.81
N ARG A 369 -31.71 -16.58 23.60
CA ARG A 369 -32.44 -17.20 22.45
C ARG A 369 -33.62 -16.42 21.88
N THR A 370 -34.67 -16.17 22.65
CA THR A 370 -35.92 -15.51 22.20
C THR A 370 -36.56 -14.59 23.25
N ASN A 371 -35.91 -14.38 24.40
CA ASN A 371 -36.40 -13.50 25.46
C ASN A 371 -35.28 -12.53 25.84
N VAL A 372 -35.56 -11.23 25.87
CA VAL A 372 -34.61 -10.16 26.22
C VAL A 372 -34.98 -9.58 27.58
N PRO A 373 -34.65 -10.26 28.70
CA PRO A 373 -34.76 -9.68 30.03
C PRO A 373 -33.95 -8.38 30.13
N GLN A 374 -34.63 -7.28 30.44
CA GLN A 374 -33.99 -5.96 30.57
C GLN A 374 -34.49 -5.18 31.79
N SER A 375 -33.61 -4.36 32.35
CA SER A 375 -33.92 -3.37 33.38
C SER A 375 -33.71 -1.97 32.80
N GLU A 376 -34.80 -1.28 32.48
CA GLU A 376 -34.83 0.10 31.96
C GLU A 376 -35.00 1.11 33.11
N ALA A 377 -34.29 2.25 33.03
CA ALA A 377 -34.39 3.36 33.96
C ALA A 377 -35.68 4.19 33.79
N LEU A 378 -36.02 5.01 34.78
CA LEU A 378 -37.17 5.92 34.71
C LEU A 378 -36.80 7.28 34.11
N SER A 379 -35.57 7.73 34.32
CA SER A 379 -35.04 9.02 33.86
C SER A 379 -34.40 8.91 32.47
N VAL A 380 -34.47 10.03 31.74
CA VAL A 380 -33.86 10.19 30.42
C VAL A 380 -32.53 10.92 30.58
N VAL A 381 -31.44 10.31 30.11
CA VAL A 381 -30.13 10.95 30.04
C VAL A 381 -30.21 12.12 29.06
N GLN A 382 -29.78 13.30 29.48
CA GLN A 382 -29.74 14.48 28.63
C GLN A 382 -28.45 14.46 27.78
N PRO A 383 -28.52 14.79 26.47
CA PRO A 383 -27.32 14.94 25.65
C PRO A 383 -26.29 15.90 26.25
N GLY A 384 -25.01 15.63 26.01
CA GLY A 384 -23.89 16.44 26.50
C GLY A 384 -23.78 16.55 28.03
N THR A 385 -24.55 15.75 28.79
CA THR A 385 -24.50 15.71 30.25
C THR A 385 -23.75 14.45 30.67
N LEU A 386 -22.71 14.61 31.49
CA LEU A 386 -22.04 13.49 32.14
C LEU A 386 -23.04 12.80 33.07
N THR A 387 -23.18 11.48 32.95
CA THR A 387 -24.10 10.68 33.77
C THR A 387 -23.45 9.35 34.11
N HIS A 388 -23.54 8.96 35.39
CA HIS A 388 -23.11 7.62 35.82
C HIS A 388 -24.24 6.62 35.61
N ILE A 389 -23.94 5.49 34.96
CA ILE A 389 -24.86 4.39 34.70
C ILE A 389 -24.22 3.11 35.25
N ALA A 390 -24.95 2.36 36.10
CA ALA A 390 -24.51 1.05 36.56
C ALA A 390 -25.58 -0.02 36.35
N GLY A 391 -25.21 -1.10 35.66
CA GLY A 391 -25.95 -2.35 35.59
C GLY A 391 -25.44 -3.32 36.64
N VAL A 392 -26.35 -3.85 37.46
CA VAL A 392 -26.01 -4.79 38.53
C VAL A 392 -26.89 -6.03 38.43
N PHE A 393 -26.29 -7.21 38.38
CA PHE A 393 -26.97 -8.50 38.41
C PHE A 393 -26.53 -9.30 39.64
N ASP A 394 -27.47 -9.73 40.48
CA ASP A 394 -27.24 -10.49 41.72
C ASP A 394 -27.75 -11.95 41.65
N ASP A 395 -27.42 -12.65 40.56
CA ASP A 395 -27.86 -14.01 40.20
C ASP A 395 -29.38 -14.18 39.91
N GLU A 396 -30.25 -13.28 40.38
CA GLU A 396 -31.71 -13.34 40.16
C GLU A 396 -32.32 -12.04 39.62
N VAL A 397 -31.76 -10.87 39.97
CA VAL A 397 -32.36 -9.56 39.69
C VAL A 397 -31.36 -8.63 39.00
N LEU A 398 -31.75 -8.16 37.82
CA LEU A 398 -31.03 -7.12 37.10
C LEU A 398 -31.56 -5.75 37.53
N ARG A 399 -30.65 -4.83 37.86
CA ARG A 399 -30.95 -3.45 38.26
C ARG A 399 -30.18 -2.49 37.37
N VAL A 400 -30.76 -1.32 37.14
CA VAL A 400 -30.03 -0.19 36.56
C VAL A 400 -30.10 1.01 37.51
N PHE A 401 -28.95 1.61 37.75
CA PHE A 401 -28.79 2.83 38.53
C PHE A 401 -28.37 3.98 37.61
N VAL A 402 -28.90 5.18 37.88
CA VAL A 402 -28.55 6.42 37.16
C VAL A 402 -28.18 7.48 38.19
N ASP A 403 -26.97 8.04 38.07
CA ASP A 403 -26.34 8.91 39.07
C ASP A 403 -26.44 8.34 40.51
N GLY A 404 -26.23 7.02 40.63
CA GLY A 404 -26.28 6.26 41.88
C GLY A 404 -27.67 5.96 42.44
N LYS A 405 -28.76 6.42 41.82
CA LYS A 405 -30.13 6.09 42.25
C LYS A 405 -30.64 4.83 41.56
N LEU A 406 -31.32 3.96 42.30
CA LEU A 406 -31.97 2.79 41.73
C LEU A 406 -33.19 3.22 40.91
N GLU A 407 -33.10 3.09 39.59
CA GLU A 407 -34.14 3.57 38.67
C GLU A 407 -34.89 2.45 37.94
N GLY A 408 -34.26 1.30 37.72
CA GLY A 408 -34.89 0.14 37.11
C GLY A 408 -34.59 -1.14 37.87
N THR A 409 -35.50 -2.11 37.80
CA THR A 409 -35.34 -3.44 38.39
C THR A 409 -36.18 -4.46 37.62
N ALA A 410 -35.56 -5.58 37.23
CA ALA A 410 -36.21 -6.71 36.61
C ALA A 410 -35.79 -8.01 37.30
N SER A 411 -36.75 -8.82 37.74
CA SER A 411 -36.47 -10.20 38.20
C SER A 411 -36.41 -11.10 36.98
N ILE A 412 -35.22 -11.61 36.68
CA ILE A 412 -34.92 -12.32 35.43
C ILE A 412 -34.51 -13.78 35.69
N GLY A 413 -34.11 -14.10 36.92
CA GLY A 413 -33.62 -15.43 37.31
C GLY A 413 -32.19 -15.67 36.83
N LYS A 414 -31.73 -16.92 36.96
CA LYS A 414 -30.43 -17.33 36.41
C LYS A 414 -30.49 -17.38 34.89
N LEU A 415 -29.55 -16.69 34.26
CA LEU A 415 -29.29 -16.69 32.82
C LEU A 415 -27.79 -16.97 32.61
N ALA A 416 -27.46 -17.66 31.53
CA ALA A 416 -26.08 -17.79 31.10
C ALA A 416 -25.55 -16.42 30.63
N GLN A 417 -24.26 -16.19 30.83
CA GLN A 417 -23.54 -15.00 30.38
C GLN A 417 -22.51 -15.42 29.32
N PRO A 418 -22.24 -14.57 28.32
CA PRO A 418 -21.30 -14.88 27.26
C PRO A 418 -19.87 -15.05 27.80
N SER A 419 -19.14 -16.03 27.28
CA SER A 419 -17.69 -16.19 27.43
C SER A 419 -16.86 -15.27 26.51
N SER A 420 -17.56 -14.53 25.66
CA SER A 420 -17.04 -13.66 24.59
C SER A 420 -16.21 -12.46 25.06
N ILE A 421 -15.61 -11.78 24.08
CA ILE A 421 -14.91 -10.51 24.27
C ILE A 421 -15.92 -9.38 24.53
N PHE A 422 -15.60 -8.53 25.51
CA PHE A 422 -16.31 -7.28 25.74
C PHE A 422 -15.84 -6.18 24.77
N TYR A 423 -16.78 -5.38 24.32
CA TYR A 423 -16.56 -4.23 23.45
C TYR A 423 -17.12 -2.96 24.08
N LEU A 424 -16.47 -1.83 23.82
CA LEU A 424 -17.02 -0.50 24.07
C LEU A 424 -17.50 0.10 22.75
N GLY A 425 -18.70 0.67 22.75
CA GLY A 425 -19.26 1.38 21.60
C GLY A 425 -19.66 0.54 20.39
N LYS A 426 -19.55 -0.79 20.43
CA LYS A 426 -19.83 -1.68 19.28
C LYS A 426 -21.32 -2.03 19.15
N GLU A 427 -21.80 -2.02 17.90
CA GLU A 427 -23.13 -2.47 17.52
C GLU A 427 -23.28 -4.00 17.63
N PHE A 428 -24.47 -4.43 18.05
CA PHE A 428 -24.92 -5.82 18.16
C PHE A 428 -26.44 -5.82 17.97
N GLU A 429 -27.02 -6.93 17.49
CA GLU A 429 -28.27 -7.13 16.71
C GLU A 429 -29.42 -6.09 16.75
N HIS A 430 -29.60 -5.31 17.82
CA HIS A 430 -30.72 -4.38 18.04
C HIS A 430 -30.30 -2.94 18.44
N GLY A 431 -29.01 -2.57 18.33
CA GLY A 431 -28.52 -1.22 18.68
C GLY A 431 -27.33 -0.74 17.85
N GLN A 432 -27.29 0.56 17.62
CA GLN A 432 -26.22 1.30 16.93
C GLN A 432 -24.97 1.44 17.81
N LYS A 433 -23.84 1.80 17.18
CA LYS A 433 -22.61 2.15 17.89
C LYS A 433 -22.82 3.34 18.84
N PHE A 434 -21.97 3.47 19.86
CA PHE A 434 -22.08 4.60 20.80
C PHE A 434 -21.70 5.93 20.14
N ASP A 435 -22.54 6.95 20.34
CA ASP A 435 -22.26 8.33 19.95
C ASP A 435 -22.19 9.20 21.23
N GLY A 436 -20.99 9.67 21.55
CA GLY A 436 -20.71 10.38 22.79
C GLY A 436 -19.30 10.13 23.36
N THR A 437 -19.15 10.39 24.66
CA THR A 437 -17.88 10.21 25.39
C THR A 437 -18.04 9.27 26.57
N ILE A 438 -16.99 8.50 26.85
CA ILE A 438 -16.84 7.65 28.05
C ILE A 438 -15.66 8.20 28.87
N ASP A 439 -15.94 8.53 30.13
CA ASP A 439 -15.00 9.16 31.08
C ASP A 439 -14.34 8.16 32.02
N GLU A 440 -15.05 7.10 32.41
CA GLU A 440 -14.60 6.04 33.32
C GLU A 440 -15.46 4.80 33.05
N ILE A 441 -14.91 3.59 33.13
CA ILE A 441 -15.69 2.35 33.06
C ILE A 441 -15.04 1.22 33.86
N ARG A 442 -15.87 0.47 34.61
CA ARG A 442 -15.45 -0.65 35.47
C ARG A 442 -16.35 -1.87 35.26
N ILE A 443 -15.71 -3.03 35.14
CA ILE A 443 -16.33 -4.36 35.06
C ILE A 443 -15.94 -5.13 36.32
N SER A 444 -16.87 -5.84 36.96
CA SER A 444 -16.63 -6.47 38.27
C SER A 444 -17.41 -7.77 38.48
N SER A 445 -16.78 -8.72 39.18
CA SER A 445 -17.28 -10.08 39.42
C SER A 445 -18.26 -10.20 40.60
N THR A 446 -18.92 -9.10 40.97
CA THR A 446 -19.82 -9.03 42.12
C THR A 446 -20.93 -8.01 41.88
N ALA A 447 -22.09 -8.22 42.51
CA ALA A 447 -23.12 -7.20 42.61
C ALA A 447 -22.69 -6.11 43.61
N ARG A 448 -22.23 -4.95 43.13
CA ARG A 448 -21.68 -3.87 43.98
C ARG A 448 -22.75 -3.06 44.72
N TYR A 449 -23.96 -2.95 44.17
CA TYR A 449 -25.00 -2.04 44.66
C TYR A 449 -26.39 -2.70 44.73
N SER A 450 -27.07 -2.58 45.87
CA SER A 450 -28.44 -3.07 46.09
C SER A 450 -29.46 -1.98 46.44
N GLU A 451 -28.97 -0.76 46.74
CA GLU A 451 -29.74 0.42 47.12
C GLU A 451 -29.01 1.69 46.66
N ASP A 452 -29.64 2.87 46.76
CA ASP A 452 -29.08 4.15 46.32
C ASP A 452 -27.69 4.42 46.92
N PHE A 453 -26.76 4.86 46.08
CA PHE A 453 -25.40 5.23 46.45
C PHE A 453 -25.00 6.59 45.85
N THR A 454 -23.80 7.07 46.18
CA THR A 454 -23.20 8.24 45.53
C THR A 454 -22.08 7.75 44.62
N PRO A 455 -22.14 7.97 43.29
CA PRO A 455 -21.04 7.63 42.40
C PRO A 455 -19.76 8.37 42.79
N VAL A 456 -18.62 7.71 42.60
CA VAL A 456 -17.31 8.33 42.73
C VAL A 456 -16.86 8.86 41.36
N GLU A 457 -16.23 10.04 41.32
CA GLU A 457 -15.74 10.64 40.06
C GLU A 457 -14.60 9.84 39.42
N ARG A 458 -13.92 9.02 40.22
CA ARG A 458 -12.80 8.15 39.85
C ARG A 458 -13.00 6.80 40.53
N PHE A 459 -13.00 5.72 39.77
CA PHE A 459 -13.02 4.39 40.37
C PHE A 459 -11.63 4.02 40.89
N GLU A 460 -11.59 3.13 41.88
CA GLU A 460 -10.38 2.47 42.34
C GLU A 460 -10.56 0.95 42.16
N PRO A 461 -9.48 0.19 41.90
CA PRO A 461 -9.56 -1.26 41.81
C PRO A 461 -9.61 -1.92 43.19
N ASP A 462 -10.32 -3.03 43.28
CA ASP A 462 -10.38 -3.91 44.45
C ASP A 462 -10.38 -5.39 44.01
N GLU A 463 -10.45 -6.31 44.97
CA GLU A 463 -10.41 -7.77 44.72
C GLU A 463 -11.62 -8.31 43.91
N HIS A 464 -12.56 -7.46 43.53
CA HIS A 464 -13.71 -7.80 42.68
C HIS A 464 -13.72 -7.03 41.35
N THR A 465 -12.76 -6.14 41.11
CA THR A 465 -12.58 -5.48 39.81
C THR A 465 -11.94 -6.46 38.83
N LEU A 466 -12.64 -6.76 37.73
CA LEU A 466 -12.10 -7.57 36.64
C LEU A 466 -11.33 -6.71 35.65
N ALA A 467 -11.90 -5.58 35.24
CA ALA A 467 -11.22 -4.58 34.41
C ALA A 467 -11.67 -3.17 34.81
N LEU A 468 -10.78 -2.20 34.67
CA LEU A 468 -11.03 -0.79 34.99
C LEU A 468 -10.30 0.11 34.00
N TYR A 469 -11.01 1.01 33.35
CA TYR A 469 -10.45 1.94 32.38
C TYR A 469 -10.84 3.36 32.75
N HIS A 470 -9.83 4.23 32.81
CA HIS A 470 -9.99 5.63 33.21
C HIS A 470 -10.20 6.58 32.04
N CYS A 471 -10.09 6.09 30.79
CA CYS A 471 -10.35 6.81 29.55
C CYS A 471 -9.69 8.20 29.48
N ASP A 472 -8.50 8.34 30.07
CA ASP A 472 -7.87 9.62 30.37
C ASP A 472 -6.41 9.72 29.93
N GLU A 473 -5.92 8.68 29.23
CA GLU A 473 -4.54 8.55 28.73
C GLU A 473 -4.18 9.64 27.72
N GLY A 474 -5.20 10.21 27.04
CA GLY A 474 -5.10 11.41 26.21
C GLY A 474 -4.30 11.28 24.91
N THR A 475 -3.59 10.15 24.72
CA THR A 475 -2.79 9.80 23.53
C THR A 475 -2.63 8.28 23.42
N GLY A 476 -2.36 7.78 22.22
CA GLY A 476 -2.11 6.35 21.96
C GLY A 476 -3.36 5.56 21.51
N GLY A 477 -3.14 4.34 21.02
CA GLY A 477 -4.20 3.46 20.49
C GLY A 477 -4.65 2.33 21.42
N ALA A 478 -4.23 2.35 22.68
CA ALA A 478 -4.60 1.36 23.69
C ALA A 478 -5.27 2.05 24.87
N LEU A 479 -6.38 1.45 25.34
CA LEU A 479 -7.10 1.83 26.55
C LEU A 479 -6.61 0.92 27.69
N ARG A 480 -5.92 1.48 28.68
CA ARG A 480 -5.17 0.72 29.68
C ARG A 480 -6.03 0.21 30.81
N ASP A 481 -5.89 -1.08 31.12
CA ASP A 481 -6.50 -1.68 32.29
C ASP A 481 -5.78 -1.26 33.58
N SER A 482 -6.40 -0.33 34.28
CA SER A 482 -6.01 0.16 35.59
C SER A 482 -6.45 -0.75 36.75
N SER A 483 -7.06 -1.92 36.47
CA SER A 483 -7.33 -2.92 37.51
C SER A 483 -6.08 -3.66 37.98
N GLY A 484 -5.06 -3.76 37.12
CA GLY A 484 -3.86 -4.57 37.36
C GLY A 484 -3.97 -6.03 36.90
N ASN A 485 -5.09 -6.42 36.29
CA ASN A 485 -5.27 -7.77 35.72
C ASN A 485 -4.71 -7.88 34.28
N GLY A 486 -4.48 -6.76 33.60
CA GLY A 486 -3.82 -6.70 32.29
C GLY A 486 -4.78 -6.79 31.12
N HIS A 487 -6.06 -6.47 31.33
CA HIS A 487 -7.10 -6.51 30.29
C HIS A 487 -7.09 -5.27 29.38
N ASP A 488 -5.93 -4.86 28.85
CA ASP A 488 -5.84 -3.69 27.96
C ASP A 488 -6.81 -3.83 26.76
N GLY A 489 -7.43 -2.71 26.36
CA GLY A 489 -8.31 -2.61 25.20
C GLY A 489 -7.65 -1.95 24.00
N TRP A 490 -8.06 -2.33 22.80
CA TRP A 490 -7.57 -1.80 21.53
C TRP A 490 -8.57 -0.82 20.92
N ILE A 491 -8.14 0.43 20.72
CA ILE A 491 -8.99 1.50 20.21
C ILE A 491 -9.06 1.44 18.67
N ARG A 492 -10.27 1.39 18.11
CA ARG A 492 -10.55 1.48 16.68
C ARG A 492 -11.45 2.69 16.43
N GLY A 493 -10.96 3.73 15.75
CA GLY A 493 -11.75 4.92 15.40
C GLY A 493 -12.12 5.88 16.55
N ALA A 494 -12.20 5.42 17.81
CA ALA A 494 -12.43 6.32 18.95
C ALA A 494 -11.24 7.27 19.19
N THR A 495 -11.49 8.48 19.68
CA THR A 495 -10.50 9.56 19.78
C THR A 495 -10.44 10.19 21.17
N TRP A 496 -9.26 10.69 21.56
CA TRP A 496 -9.07 11.38 22.84
C TRP A 496 -9.56 12.82 22.76
N VAL A 497 -10.50 13.19 23.62
CA VAL A 497 -11.03 14.56 23.73
C VAL A 497 -10.81 15.12 25.13
N ARG A 498 -10.69 16.44 25.28
CA ARG A 498 -10.58 17.06 26.59
C ARG A 498 -11.94 17.19 27.26
N ARG A 499 -12.02 16.95 28.57
CA ARG A 499 -13.24 17.14 29.38
C ARG A 499 -13.76 18.60 29.34
N SER A 500 -12.88 19.58 29.06
CA SER A 500 -13.30 20.97 28.81
C SER A 500 -14.16 21.14 27.55
N ASP A 501 -13.98 20.25 26.57
CA ASP A 501 -14.50 20.41 25.22
C ASP A 501 -15.81 19.61 25.03
N GLN A 502 -16.11 18.66 25.93
CA GLN A 502 -17.42 18.01 26.08
C GLN A 502 -18.57 19.03 26.17
N ALA A 503 -18.35 20.16 26.87
CA ALA A 503 -19.34 21.23 26.99
C ALA A 503 -19.62 21.98 25.66
N ASN A 504 -18.71 21.90 24.68
CA ASN A 504 -18.84 22.54 23.37
C ASN A 504 -19.50 21.64 22.31
N MET A 505 -19.65 20.33 22.54
CA MET A 505 -20.41 19.44 21.63
C MET A 505 -21.88 19.86 21.46
N ASN A 506 -22.43 20.63 22.41
CA ASN A 506 -23.75 21.28 22.32
C ASN A 506 -23.81 22.48 21.35
N ARG A 507 -22.83 22.64 20.44
CA ARG A 507 -22.79 23.63 19.36
C ARG A 507 -22.25 23.06 18.03
N ALA A 508 -22.63 21.83 17.68
CA ALA A 508 -22.67 21.43 16.28
C ALA A 508 -23.99 21.92 15.66
N ASP A 509 -23.92 22.66 14.54
CA ASP A 509 -25.11 22.99 13.75
C ASP A 509 -25.77 21.68 13.25
N LYS A 510 -27.10 21.64 13.30
CA LYS A 510 -27.88 20.38 13.29
C LYS A 510 -28.20 19.83 11.89
N ASP A 511 -27.40 20.21 10.91
CA ASP A 511 -27.42 19.74 9.53
C ASP A 511 -25.97 19.37 9.15
N VAL A 512 -25.79 18.32 8.33
CA VAL A 512 -24.50 17.76 7.84
C VAL A 512 -23.89 16.68 8.76
N THR A 513 -24.13 15.40 8.43
CA THR A 513 -23.36 14.25 8.94
C THR A 513 -21.93 14.25 8.37
N ASN A 514 -20.97 13.45 8.88
CA ASN A 514 -19.60 13.46 8.31
C ASN A 514 -19.57 13.15 6.80
N ASP A 515 -20.36 12.19 6.29
CA ASP A 515 -20.49 11.94 4.84
C ASP A 515 -21.01 13.18 4.09
N ASP A 516 -21.90 13.96 4.69
CA ASP A 516 -22.33 15.25 4.13
C ASP A 516 -21.22 16.31 4.21
N LEU A 517 -20.30 16.26 5.19
CA LEU A 517 -19.18 17.19 5.33
C LEU A 517 -18.11 16.91 4.28
N ASP A 518 -17.69 15.65 4.16
CA ASP A 518 -16.81 15.18 3.09
C ASP A 518 -17.42 15.50 1.73
N ARG A 519 -18.72 15.20 1.52
CA ARG A 519 -19.44 15.55 0.29
C ARG A 519 -19.53 17.07 0.08
N LYS A 520 -19.76 17.86 1.13
CA LYS A 520 -19.74 19.34 1.08
C LYS A 520 -18.37 19.88 0.68
N VAL A 521 -17.28 19.34 1.23
CA VAL A 521 -15.91 19.72 0.86
C VAL A 521 -15.62 19.30 -0.58
N ALA A 522 -15.90 18.06 -0.97
CA ALA A 522 -15.74 17.58 -2.33
C ALA A 522 -16.54 18.44 -3.34
N GLU A 523 -17.80 18.74 -3.06
CA GLU A 523 -18.63 19.63 -3.86
C GLU A 523 -18.09 21.06 -3.89
N ALA A 524 -17.66 21.63 -2.76
CA ALA A 524 -17.12 22.99 -2.69
C ALA A 524 -15.81 23.12 -3.48
N VAL A 525 -15.00 22.07 -3.50
CA VAL A 525 -13.75 22.01 -4.26
C VAL A 525 -14.02 21.74 -5.76
N LEU A 526 -14.95 20.85 -6.11
CA LEU A 526 -15.38 20.62 -7.50
C LEU A 526 -16.06 21.85 -8.12
N LYS A 527 -16.90 22.57 -7.36
CA LYS A 527 -17.56 23.83 -7.79
C LYS A 527 -16.58 24.96 -8.09
N GLN A 528 -15.35 24.89 -7.58
CA GLN A 528 -14.28 25.85 -7.91
C GLN A 528 -13.63 25.57 -9.28
N GLY A 529 -13.89 24.42 -9.91
CA GLY A 529 -13.64 24.19 -11.34
C GLY A 529 -12.17 24.04 -11.74
N PHE A 530 -11.34 23.43 -10.86
CA PHE A 530 -9.91 23.29 -11.11
C PHE A 530 -9.51 21.88 -11.61
N GLU A 531 -8.78 21.86 -12.72
CA GLU A 531 -8.04 20.67 -13.19
C GLU A 531 -6.86 20.36 -12.25
N GLY A 532 -6.64 19.06 -11.99
CA GLY A 532 -5.59 18.55 -11.10
C GLY A 532 -6.03 18.25 -9.66
N LEU A 533 -7.33 18.08 -9.41
CA LEU A 533 -7.84 17.65 -8.12
C LEU A 533 -7.55 16.15 -7.91
N ILE A 534 -6.83 15.81 -6.83
CA ILE A 534 -6.78 14.44 -6.31
C ILE A 534 -7.69 14.42 -5.08
N LEU A 535 -8.92 13.93 -5.27
CA LEU A 535 -9.71 13.32 -4.22
C LEU A 535 -9.42 11.82 -4.29
N VAL A 536 -9.08 11.19 -3.17
CA VAL A 536 -9.11 9.72 -3.05
C VAL A 536 -10.30 9.34 -2.20
N LEU A 537 -11.37 8.97 -2.89
CA LEU A 537 -12.62 8.49 -2.30
C LEU A 537 -12.50 7.00 -1.99
N LYS A 538 -13.03 6.57 -0.85
CA LYS A 538 -13.12 5.15 -0.45
C LYS A 538 -14.56 4.82 -0.05
N SER A 539 -15.37 4.30 -0.97
CA SER A 539 -16.71 3.78 -0.64
C SER A 539 -16.73 2.26 -0.43
N ASN A 540 -15.69 1.55 -0.90
CA ASN A 540 -15.60 0.09 -0.94
C ASN A 540 -14.16 -0.45 -0.78
N GLY A 541 -13.18 0.40 -0.46
CA GLY A 541 -11.75 0.05 -0.37
C GLY A 541 -10.91 0.38 -1.62
N GLU A 542 -11.53 0.72 -2.76
CA GLU A 542 -10.80 1.15 -3.96
C GLU A 542 -10.44 2.65 -3.93
N GLU A 543 -9.26 3.05 -4.41
CA GLU A 543 -8.90 4.46 -4.61
C GLU A 543 -9.49 4.99 -5.93
N ARG A 544 -10.56 5.80 -5.87
CA ARG A 544 -11.07 6.54 -7.06
C ARG A 544 -10.52 7.96 -7.14
N ARG A 545 -10.04 8.35 -8.33
CA ARG A 545 -9.66 9.73 -8.71
C ARG A 545 -10.71 10.33 -9.66
N PRO A 546 -11.63 11.19 -9.20
CA PRO A 546 -12.66 11.79 -10.05
C PRO A 546 -12.09 12.89 -10.96
N VAL A 547 -12.57 12.98 -12.20
CA VAL A 547 -12.22 14.03 -13.17
C VAL A 547 -13.29 15.13 -13.25
N PRO A 548 -12.94 16.35 -13.71
CA PRO A 548 -13.89 17.47 -13.76
C PRO A 548 -15.09 17.18 -14.67
N GLY A 549 -16.26 16.97 -14.05
CA GLY A 549 -17.51 16.63 -14.74
C GLY A 549 -18.15 15.32 -14.26
N ASP A 550 -17.41 14.50 -13.51
CA ASP A 550 -17.96 13.32 -12.85
C ASP A 550 -19.04 13.70 -11.83
N ALA A 551 -20.09 12.90 -11.75
CA ALA A 551 -20.99 12.92 -10.61
C ALA A 551 -20.28 12.29 -9.40
N LEU A 552 -20.41 12.90 -8.23
CA LEU A 552 -20.08 12.19 -6.98
C LEU A 552 -20.95 10.93 -6.86
N PRO A 553 -20.49 9.89 -6.13
CA PRO A 553 -21.28 8.68 -5.84
C PRO A 553 -22.68 9.00 -5.31
N ASP A 554 -23.62 8.05 -5.39
CA ASP A 554 -24.98 8.28 -4.89
C ASP A 554 -24.95 8.75 -3.41
N PRO A 555 -25.82 9.69 -2.98
CA PRO A 555 -25.89 10.11 -1.57
C PRO A 555 -26.15 8.99 -0.56
N SER A 556 -26.54 7.79 -1.01
CA SER A 556 -26.69 6.58 -0.18
C SER A 556 -25.42 5.70 -0.07
N GLU A 557 -24.34 6.02 -0.78
CA GLU A 557 -23.05 5.33 -0.66
C GLU A 557 -22.12 6.01 0.37
N PRO A 558 -21.40 5.26 1.23
CA PRO A 558 -20.44 5.81 2.18
C PRO A 558 -19.36 6.65 1.48
N PHE A 559 -19.06 7.84 2.02
CA PHE A 559 -18.21 8.82 1.34
C PHE A 559 -17.26 9.53 2.29
N PHE A 560 -15.94 9.36 2.09
CA PHE A 560 -14.91 10.10 2.81
C PHE A 560 -13.65 10.39 1.97
N ILE A 561 -12.93 11.46 2.33
CA ILE A 561 -11.76 12.01 1.63
C ILE A 561 -10.47 11.64 2.38
N SER A 562 -9.75 10.64 1.87
CA SER A 562 -8.49 10.19 2.49
C SER A 562 -7.24 10.97 2.03
N ARG A 563 -7.29 11.58 0.84
CA ARG A 563 -6.26 12.49 0.31
C ARG A 563 -6.92 13.65 -0.41
N LEU A 564 -6.36 14.85 -0.24
CA LEU A 564 -6.89 16.09 -0.80
C LEU A 564 -5.76 17.02 -1.27
N SER A 565 -5.82 17.46 -2.53
CA SER A 565 -5.00 18.55 -3.04
C SER A 565 -5.87 19.73 -3.47
N VAL A 566 -5.73 20.90 -2.82
CA VAL A 566 -6.59 22.07 -3.07
C VAL A 566 -5.77 23.26 -3.55
N LYS A 567 -6.25 23.91 -4.60
CA LYS A 567 -5.80 25.23 -5.04
C LYS A 567 -6.70 26.29 -4.40
N LEU A 568 -6.17 27.08 -3.46
CA LEU A 568 -6.94 28.08 -2.70
C LEU A 568 -6.53 29.51 -3.07
N ALA A 569 -7.46 30.45 -2.91
CA ALA A 569 -7.26 31.88 -3.10
C ALA A 569 -7.53 32.62 -1.78
N ILE A 570 -6.51 33.35 -1.31
CA ILE A 570 -6.26 33.69 0.11
C ILE A 570 -7.39 34.45 0.84
N ASN A 571 -8.36 35.04 0.13
CA ASN A 571 -9.30 36.01 0.71
C ASN A 571 -10.76 35.54 0.87
N ASP A 572 -11.14 34.36 0.35
CA ASP A 572 -12.55 33.87 0.36
C ASP A 572 -12.68 32.43 0.92
N SER A 573 -11.68 31.92 1.65
CA SER A 573 -11.55 30.47 1.95
C SER A 573 -11.57 30.06 3.43
N SER A 574 -11.85 30.97 4.37
CA SER A 574 -11.88 30.65 5.82
C SER A 574 -12.77 29.46 6.16
N ASP A 575 -13.95 29.42 5.53
CA ASP A 575 -15.00 28.46 5.83
C ASP A 575 -14.62 27.08 5.27
N LEU A 576 -14.03 27.03 4.06
CA LEU A 576 -13.54 25.80 3.46
C LEU A 576 -12.32 25.24 4.21
N LEU A 577 -11.41 26.08 4.72
CA LEU A 577 -10.30 25.60 5.57
C LEU A 577 -10.79 25.09 6.93
N SER A 578 -11.85 25.69 7.46
CA SER A 578 -12.52 25.21 8.68
C SER A 578 -13.27 23.89 8.45
N ASP A 579 -13.87 23.70 7.28
CA ASP A 579 -14.46 22.41 6.89
C ASP A 579 -13.38 21.34 6.62
N ILE A 580 -12.28 21.67 5.92
CA ILE A 580 -11.15 20.76 5.69
C ILE A 580 -10.50 20.34 7.02
N GLY A 581 -10.33 21.27 7.96
CA GLY A 581 -9.77 21.00 9.29
C GLY A 581 -10.61 20.09 10.19
N ARG A 582 -11.82 19.73 9.75
CA ARG A 582 -12.75 18.80 10.42
C ARG A 582 -12.82 17.41 9.75
N LEU A 583 -12.08 17.17 8.67
CA LEU A 583 -12.04 15.87 8.00
C LEU A 583 -11.16 14.89 8.81
N SER A 584 -11.81 13.93 9.48
CA SER A 584 -11.16 12.95 10.38
C SER A 584 -10.21 11.98 9.68
N ASP A 585 -10.52 11.61 8.44
CA ASP A 585 -9.89 10.51 7.71
C ASP A 585 -8.80 10.99 6.72
N LEU A 586 -8.49 12.29 6.75
CA LEU A 586 -7.57 12.94 5.82
C LEU A 586 -6.11 12.67 6.21
N ASN A 587 -5.43 11.82 5.43
CA ASN A 587 -4.03 11.44 5.65
C ASN A 587 -3.03 12.31 4.85
N ALA A 588 -3.43 12.82 3.68
CA ALA A 588 -2.57 13.66 2.85
C ALA A 588 -3.28 14.96 2.43
N LEU A 589 -2.69 16.10 2.79
CA LEU A 589 -3.18 17.43 2.45
C LEU A 589 -2.09 18.25 1.76
N ASN A 590 -2.38 18.66 0.53
CA ASN A 590 -1.54 19.59 -0.23
C ASN A 590 -2.33 20.86 -0.53
N LEU A 591 -1.86 22.01 -0.02
CA LEU A 591 -2.46 23.31 -0.29
C LEU A 591 -1.56 24.12 -1.21
N HIS A 592 -2.06 24.37 -2.41
CA HIS A 592 -1.45 25.24 -3.40
C HIS A 592 -2.07 26.64 -3.30
N ASN A 593 -1.26 27.64 -2.99
CA ASN A 593 -1.71 29.02 -3.03
C ASN A 593 -1.74 29.55 -4.47
N THR A 594 -2.87 30.15 -4.87
CA THR A 594 -3.06 30.79 -6.19
C THR A 594 -3.09 32.33 -6.12
N GLY A 595 -2.91 32.89 -4.92
CA GLY A 595 -2.80 34.32 -4.66
C GLY A 595 -1.40 34.89 -4.89
N ALA A 596 -1.20 36.16 -4.50
CA ALA A 596 0.08 36.83 -4.66
C ALA A 596 1.12 36.31 -3.63
N PRO A 597 2.41 36.14 -4.00
CA PRO A 597 3.44 35.49 -3.19
C PRO A 597 3.90 36.26 -1.94
N GLN A 598 3.23 37.35 -1.55
CA GLN A 598 3.46 38.08 -0.29
C GLN A 598 2.26 38.08 0.66
N ALA A 599 1.13 37.50 0.27
CA ALA A 599 0.03 37.29 1.19
C ALA A 599 0.28 35.96 1.93
N SER A 600 0.75 36.08 3.17
CA SER A 600 0.94 34.94 4.06
C SER A 600 -0.39 34.28 4.40
N TRP A 601 -0.36 32.97 4.64
CA TRP A 601 -1.42 32.32 5.40
C TRP A 601 -1.35 32.85 6.84
N GLN A 602 -2.21 33.82 7.16
CA GLN A 602 -2.20 34.47 8.49
C GLN A 602 -2.78 33.57 9.59
N ASP A 603 -3.51 32.53 9.23
CA ASP A 603 -4.08 31.59 10.18
C ASP A 603 -4.21 30.18 9.58
N LEU A 604 -3.38 29.25 10.06
CA LEU A 604 -3.53 27.80 9.82
C LEU A 604 -4.16 27.08 11.01
N SER A 605 -4.58 27.78 12.07
CA SER A 605 -5.22 27.18 13.23
C SER A 605 -6.49 26.35 12.91
N PRO A 606 -7.29 26.63 11.85
CA PRO A 606 -8.38 25.73 11.47
C PRO A 606 -7.92 24.30 11.15
N LEU A 607 -6.69 24.12 10.66
CA LEU A 607 -6.12 22.82 10.33
C LEU A 607 -5.50 22.09 11.52
N SER A 608 -5.40 22.73 12.70
CA SER A 608 -4.73 22.15 13.88
C SER A 608 -5.39 20.86 14.41
N GLY A 609 -6.64 20.59 14.03
CA GLY A 609 -7.35 19.34 14.33
C GLY A 609 -6.89 18.12 13.52
N LEU A 610 -6.14 18.31 12.43
CA LEU A 610 -5.68 17.24 11.52
C LEU A 610 -4.48 16.46 12.09
N THR A 611 -4.65 15.90 13.28
CA THR A 611 -3.60 15.19 14.06
C THR A 611 -3.13 13.88 13.41
N GLN A 612 -3.96 13.29 12.55
CA GLN A 612 -3.70 12.01 11.84
C GLN A 612 -2.89 12.16 10.54
N LEU A 613 -2.56 13.40 10.13
CA LEU A 613 -1.97 13.70 8.84
C LEU A 613 -0.51 13.20 8.74
N GLU A 614 -0.21 12.28 7.81
CA GLU A 614 1.18 11.86 7.52
C GLU A 614 1.88 12.74 6.48
N HIS A 615 1.12 13.39 5.58
CA HIS A 615 1.69 14.17 4.47
C HIS A 615 1.09 15.57 4.40
N PHE A 616 1.93 16.59 4.64
CA PHE A 616 1.55 18.00 4.49
C PHE A 616 2.49 18.77 3.57
N SER A 617 1.91 19.49 2.61
CA SER A 617 2.66 20.36 1.70
C SER A 617 1.95 21.69 1.49
N LEU A 618 2.70 22.78 1.62
CA LEU A 618 2.27 24.15 1.34
C LEU A 618 3.10 24.69 0.18
N ASN A 619 2.49 24.74 -1.01
CA ASN A 619 3.17 25.12 -2.25
C ASN A 619 2.89 26.58 -2.63
N HIS A 620 3.95 27.37 -2.80
CA HIS A 620 3.92 28.83 -3.02
C HIS A 620 3.29 29.62 -1.85
N CYS A 621 3.65 29.21 -0.64
CA CYS A 621 3.01 29.59 0.62
C CYS A 621 4.06 29.98 1.66
N ALA A 622 4.27 31.28 1.88
CA ALA A 622 5.00 31.77 3.04
C ALA A 622 4.21 31.49 4.33
N VAL A 623 4.75 30.64 5.20
CA VAL A 623 4.16 30.32 6.52
C VAL A 623 4.66 31.31 7.58
N THR A 624 3.76 31.82 8.44
CA THR A 624 4.14 32.66 9.60
C THR A 624 4.49 31.82 10.82
N ALA A 625 4.98 32.44 11.90
CA ALA A 625 5.27 31.76 13.16
C ALA A 625 4.00 31.10 13.73
N GLU A 626 2.87 31.80 13.69
CA GLU A 626 1.56 31.28 14.09
C GLU A 626 1.13 30.08 13.22
N GLY A 627 1.37 30.15 11.91
CA GLY A 627 1.11 29.06 10.98
C GLY A 627 1.98 27.82 11.24
N VAL A 628 3.26 28.00 11.59
CA VAL A 628 4.17 26.89 11.96
C VAL A 628 3.80 26.32 13.34
N HIS A 629 3.42 27.16 14.31
CA HIS A 629 2.92 26.69 15.61
C HIS A 629 1.60 25.90 15.50
N ALA A 630 0.74 26.20 14.51
CA ALA A 630 -0.47 25.42 14.25
C ALA A 630 -0.18 23.96 13.83
N LEU A 631 1.03 23.67 13.33
CA LEU A 631 1.48 22.31 12.98
C LEU A 631 1.88 21.46 14.21
N SER A 632 1.94 22.05 15.42
CA SER A 632 2.35 21.35 16.65
C SER A 632 1.49 20.14 17.06
N GLY A 633 0.25 20.07 16.55
CA GLY A 633 -0.64 18.92 16.72
C GLY A 633 -0.41 17.79 15.72
N MET A 634 0.22 18.06 14.57
CA MET A 634 0.39 17.13 13.45
C MET A 634 1.63 16.23 13.66
N ARG A 635 1.66 15.49 14.78
CA ARG A 635 2.85 14.74 15.21
C ARG A 635 3.16 13.51 14.34
N ASN A 636 2.17 13.04 13.58
CA ASN A 636 2.28 11.89 12.68
C ASN A 636 2.92 12.22 11.31
N LEU A 637 3.37 13.45 11.08
CA LEU A 637 3.92 13.89 9.79
C LEU A 637 5.22 13.16 9.41
N LYS A 638 5.16 12.44 8.29
CA LYS A 638 6.27 11.76 7.61
C LYS A 638 6.84 12.60 6.46
N PHE A 639 6.01 13.44 5.83
CA PHE A 639 6.42 14.43 4.82
C PHE A 639 5.97 15.83 5.22
N LEU A 640 6.91 16.79 5.19
CA LEU A 640 6.64 18.22 5.36
C LEU A 640 7.34 19.03 4.27
N GLY A 641 6.56 19.75 3.46
CA GLY A 641 7.08 20.75 2.53
C GLY A 641 6.52 22.14 2.84
N ILE A 642 7.38 23.06 3.28
CA ILE A 642 7.01 24.45 3.60
C ILE A 642 8.04 25.46 3.07
N GLU A 643 7.58 26.66 2.72
CA GLU A 643 8.43 27.81 2.41
C GLU A 643 8.49 28.76 3.62
N VAL A 644 9.70 29.02 4.08
CA VAL A 644 10.00 29.74 5.33
C VAL A 644 10.35 31.19 5.04
N ALA A 645 9.49 32.11 5.46
CA ALA A 645 9.65 33.55 5.21
C ALA A 645 9.78 34.33 6.52
N GLY A 646 11.01 34.59 6.94
CA GLY A 646 11.30 35.47 8.09
C GLY A 646 11.04 34.84 9.46
N LEU A 647 10.97 33.52 9.55
CA LEU A 647 10.93 32.79 10.82
C LEU A 647 12.30 32.74 11.48
N THR A 648 12.31 32.66 12.81
CA THR A 648 13.50 32.46 13.63
C THR A 648 13.63 30.99 14.04
N SER A 649 14.81 30.59 14.54
CA SER A 649 14.98 29.27 15.13
C SER A 649 14.04 28.99 16.30
N ASP A 650 13.58 30.02 17.03
CA ASP A 650 12.62 29.85 18.14
C ASP A 650 11.22 29.47 17.63
N ASP A 651 10.76 30.07 16.52
CA ASP A 651 9.50 29.71 15.86
C ASP A 651 9.54 28.26 15.32
N MET A 652 10.72 27.85 14.84
CA MET A 652 10.97 26.55 14.22
C MET A 652 11.22 25.41 15.23
N GLN A 653 11.25 25.67 16.55
CA GLN A 653 11.44 24.63 17.57
C GLN A 653 10.39 23.52 17.49
N VAL A 654 9.17 23.84 17.05
CA VAL A 654 8.09 22.85 16.85
C VAL A 654 8.44 21.76 15.83
N LEU A 655 9.28 22.06 14.82
CA LEU A 655 9.77 21.03 13.90
C LEU A 655 10.67 20.03 14.62
N GLY A 656 11.36 20.46 15.69
CA GLY A 656 12.16 19.59 16.54
C GLY A 656 11.33 18.48 17.20
N ASP A 657 10.03 18.67 17.40
CA ASP A 657 9.14 17.68 18.04
C ASP A 657 8.49 16.69 17.05
N MET A 658 8.67 16.87 15.74
CA MET A 658 8.07 16.02 14.70
C MET A 658 8.90 14.74 14.45
N LYS A 659 8.98 13.84 15.43
CA LYS A 659 9.92 12.70 15.42
C LYS A 659 9.69 11.64 14.34
N GLU A 660 8.55 11.67 13.65
CA GLU A 660 8.19 10.80 12.50
C GLU A 660 8.87 11.22 11.19
N LEU A 661 9.35 12.46 11.11
CA LEU A 661 9.59 13.13 9.83
C LEU A 661 10.75 12.52 9.05
N ARG A 662 10.46 12.15 7.80
CA ARG A 662 11.37 11.47 6.85
C ARG A 662 11.89 12.41 5.79
N ASN A 663 10.92 13.08 5.18
CA ASN A 663 11.08 13.87 3.99
C ASN A 663 10.79 15.31 4.37
N ILE A 664 11.83 16.14 4.38
CA ILE A 664 11.69 17.55 4.67
C ILE A 664 12.16 18.39 3.47
N TYR A 665 11.25 19.24 3.00
CA TYR A 665 11.55 20.30 2.07
C TYR A 665 11.40 21.63 2.80
N LEU A 666 12.53 22.30 3.06
CA LEU A 666 12.57 23.67 3.54
C LEU A 666 13.25 24.55 2.48
N ALA A 667 12.54 25.59 2.05
CA ALA A 667 13.10 26.65 1.21
C ALA A 667 12.98 27.99 1.91
N GLY A 668 13.97 28.88 1.74
CA GLY A 668 13.96 30.24 2.30
C GLY A 668 15.13 30.56 3.23
N GLN A 669 14.98 31.62 4.03
CA GLN A 669 16.02 32.09 4.95
C GLN A 669 16.04 31.22 6.22
N LEU A 670 16.97 30.27 6.29
CA LEU A 670 17.26 29.47 7.48
C LEU A 670 18.56 29.95 8.15
N ASP A 671 18.59 29.97 9.47
CA ASP A 671 19.81 30.21 10.25
C ASP A 671 20.49 28.89 10.67
N GLU A 672 21.73 29.00 11.19
CA GLU A 672 22.52 27.82 11.60
C GLU A 672 21.87 27.06 12.78
N GLN A 673 21.03 27.73 13.58
CA GLN A 673 20.33 27.15 14.73
C GLN A 673 19.12 26.32 14.29
N THR A 674 18.39 26.77 13.27
CA THR A 674 17.30 26.01 12.64
C THR A 674 17.81 24.71 12.02
N LEU A 675 19.00 24.72 11.42
CA LEU A 675 19.64 23.50 10.93
C LEU A 675 20.12 22.59 12.06
N GLU A 676 20.44 23.12 13.25
CA GLU A 676 20.73 22.32 14.44
C GLU A 676 19.46 21.65 15.00
N ILE A 677 18.28 22.29 14.90
CA ILE A 677 16.98 21.67 15.23
C ILE A 677 16.72 20.42 14.37
N LEU A 678 17.04 20.49 13.06
CA LEU A 678 16.92 19.31 12.17
C LEU A 678 17.81 18.14 12.60
N THR A 679 18.91 18.38 13.32
CA THR A 679 19.75 17.28 13.87
C THR A 679 19.08 16.55 15.05
N GLY A 680 18.01 17.13 15.60
CA GLY A 680 17.11 16.50 16.57
C GLY A 680 16.00 15.64 15.94
N LEU A 681 15.89 15.64 14.61
CA LEU A 681 15.00 14.78 13.82
C LEU A 681 15.77 13.53 13.37
N PRO A 682 15.56 12.39 14.03
CA PRO A 682 16.41 11.22 13.81
C PRO A 682 16.04 10.46 12.54
N GLU A 683 14.85 10.71 11.99
CA GLU A 683 14.24 9.93 10.92
C GLU A 683 14.40 10.52 9.53
N LEU A 684 15.21 11.57 9.38
CA LEU A 684 15.41 12.24 8.10
C LEU A 684 16.23 11.41 7.12
N ASP A 685 15.72 11.37 5.90
CA ASP A 685 16.03 10.44 4.81
C ASP A 685 16.38 11.22 3.52
N ASN A 686 15.41 12.04 3.11
CA ASN A 686 15.51 12.99 2.03
C ASN A 686 15.41 14.41 2.60
N VAL A 687 16.51 15.15 2.51
CA VAL A 687 16.58 16.56 2.93
C VAL A 687 16.80 17.42 1.70
N SER A 688 15.83 18.30 1.42
CA SER A 688 15.99 19.39 0.46
C SER A 688 16.07 20.71 1.21
N LEU A 689 17.20 21.40 1.04
CA LEU A 689 17.46 22.75 1.53
C LEU A 689 17.69 23.71 0.34
N THR A 690 16.97 23.47 -0.75
CA THR A 690 17.05 24.26 -1.97
C THR A 690 16.78 25.74 -1.67
N TYR A 691 17.61 26.65 -2.20
CA TYR A 691 17.53 28.10 -1.97
C TYR A 691 17.67 28.56 -0.51
N THR A 692 18.49 27.86 0.29
CA THR A 692 18.79 28.27 1.68
C THR A 692 20.17 28.91 1.83
N SER A 693 20.35 29.71 2.88
CA SER A 693 21.63 30.34 3.28
C SER A 693 22.63 29.35 3.92
N LEU A 694 22.62 28.09 3.48
CA LEU A 694 23.43 27.00 4.05
C LEU A 694 24.93 27.28 3.89
N THR A 695 25.67 27.16 5.00
CA THR A 695 27.15 27.29 5.08
C THR A 695 27.81 25.95 5.43
N ASP A 696 29.15 25.89 5.41
CA ASP A 696 29.93 24.71 5.83
C ASP A 696 29.64 24.26 7.27
N LYS A 697 29.21 25.15 8.16
CA LYS A 697 28.75 24.77 9.52
C LYS A 697 27.37 24.13 9.50
N GLY A 698 26.49 24.58 8.61
CA GLY A 698 25.23 23.90 8.34
C GLY A 698 25.49 22.49 7.79
N LEU A 699 26.44 22.34 6.86
CA LEU A 699 26.94 21.01 6.43
C LEU A 699 27.54 20.20 7.58
N GLN A 700 28.23 20.82 8.54
CA GLN A 700 28.71 20.13 9.75
C GLN A 700 27.55 19.61 10.64
N SER A 701 26.40 20.29 10.65
CA SER A 701 25.18 19.79 11.29
C SER A 701 24.50 18.71 10.44
N LEU A 702 24.40 18.86 9.12
CA LEU A 702 23.83 17.83 8.24
C LEU A 702 24.67 16.55 8.20
N GLY A 703 25.99 16.63 8.37
CA GLY A 703 26.86 15.47 8.54
C GLY A 703 26.56 14.63 9.79
N LYS A 704 25.75 15.13 10.73
CA LYS A 704 25.20 14.36 11.87
C LYS A 704 24.00 13.48 11.45
N LEU A 705 23.34 13.79 10.31
CA LEU A 705 22.25 13.00 9.72
C LEU A 705 22.84 11.82 8.92
N ILE A 706 23.40 10.86 9.64
CA ILE A 706 24.23 9.79 9.04
C ILE A 706 23.48 8.83 8.10
N LYS A 707 22.15 8.81 8.13
CA LYS A 707 21.28 7.85 7.43
C LYS A 707 20.49 8.51 6.28
N LEU A 708 20.92 9.71 5.91
CA LEU A 708 20.46 10.49 4.77
C LEU A 708 20.86 9.80 3.46
N ARG A 709 19.88 9.40 2.65
CA ARG A 709 20.08 8.81 1.31
C ARG A 709 19.97 9.80 0.18
N GLY A 710 19.07 10.76 0.33
CA GLY A 710 18.76 11.79 -0.64
C GLY A 710 19.13 13.17 -0.12
N LEU A 711 20.08 13.83 -0.78
CA LEU A 711 20.51 15.18 -0.40
C LEU A 711 20.44 16.15 -1.58
N ASP A 712 19.58 17.15 -1.42
CA ASP A 712 19.40 18.24 -2.37
C ASP A 712 19.88 19.57 -1.76
N LEU A 713 21.05 20.00 -2.23
CA LEU A 713 21.70 21.26 -1.87
C LEU A 713 21.76 22.23 -3.05
N ARG A 714 20.81 22.14 -3.98
CA ARG A 714 20.77 23.05 -5.12
C ARG A 714 20.70 24.50 -4.65
N TRP A 715 21.54 25.34 -5.24
CA TRP A 715 21.69 26.77 -4.89
C TRP A 715 22.17 27.06 -3.45
N CYS A 716 22.83 26.11 -2.78
CA CYS A 716 23.47 26.34 -1.48
C CYS A 716 24.89 26.95 -1.59
N THR A 717 25.32 27.67 -0.55
CA THR A 717 26.63 28.36 -0.51
C THR A 717 27.67 27.59 0.33
N ILE A 718 28.17 26.51 -0.24
CA ILE A 718 29.06 25.54 0.42
C ILE A 718 30.44 25.49 -0.24
N SER A 719 31.49 25.16 0.53
CA SER A 719 32.84 24.89 0.03
C SER A 719 33.12 23.39 -0.06
N GLY A 720 34.14 22.98 -0.81
CA GLY A 720 34.59 21.57 -0.83
C GLY A 720 35.17 21.13 0.52
N ASP A 721 35.71 22.08 1.28
CA ASP A 721 36.11 21.92 2.68
C ASP A 721 34.89 21.68 3.60
N GLY A 722 33.68 22.06 3.18
CA GLY A 722 32.41 21.68 3.80
C GLY A 722 31.96 20.26 3.45
N LEU A 723 32.18 19.80 2.21
CA LEU A 723 31.78 18.45 1.77
C LEU A 723 32.40 17.32 2.59
N LYS A 724 33.58 17.52 3.20
CA LYS A 724 34.21 16.53 4.08
C LYS A 724 33.35 16.16 5.30
N TYR A 725 32.43 17.04 5.72
CA TYR A 725 31.48 16.76 6.80
C TYR A 725 30.37 15.78 6.37
N LEU A 726 30.13 15.60 5.07
CA LEU A 726 29.23 14.58 4.55
C LEU A 726 29.87 13.20 4.49
N GLY A 727 31.18 13.06 4.74
CA GLY A 727 31.86 11.76 4.77
C GLY A 727 31.36 10.79 5.86
N SER A 728 30.52 11.26 6.79
CA SER A 728 29.78 10.44 7.76
C SER A 728 28.39 9.99 7.29
N CYS A 729 27.87 10.55 6.20
CA CYS A 729 26.67 10.09 5.50
C CYS A 729 27.09 9.01 4.47
N SER A 730 27.65 7.89 4.95
CA SER A 730 28.18 6.81 4.11
C SER A 730 27.15 6.19 3.19
N ASP A 731 25.87 6.40 3.52
CA ASP A 731 24.68 5.80 2.94
C ASP A 731 24.02 6.75 1.94
N LEU A 732 24.64 7.91 1.68
CA LEU A 732 24.18 8.84 0.68
C LEU A 732 24.37 8.26 -0.73
N GLU A 733 23.26 8.12 -1.43
CA GLU A 733 23.18 7.48 -2.74
C GLU A 733 22.87 8.50 -3.83
N VAL A 734 21.91 9.38 -3.56
CA VAL A 734 21.44 10.41 -4.48
C VAL A 734 21.87 11.76 -3.93
N MET A 735 22.78 12.43 -4.65
CA MET A 735 23.18 13.78 -4.32
C MET A 735 22.99 14.71 -5.52
N THR A 736 22.38 15.86 -5.29
CA THR A 736 22.48 16.99 -6.21
C THR A 736 23.13 18.19 -5.53
N LEU A 737 24.23 18.61 -6.13
CA LEU A 737 24.98 19.83 -5.86
C LEU A 737 24.76 20.85 -6.98
N ALA A 738 23.75 20.67 -7.82
CA ALA A 738 23.61 21.48 -9.03
C ALA A 738 23.40 22.97 -8.68
N SER A 739 24.16 23.86 -9.33
CA SER A 739 24.26 25.29 -8.98
C SER A 739 24.76 25.59 -7.55
N ALA A 740 25.40 24.66 -6.84
CA ALA A 740 26.09 24.95 -5.57
C ALA A 740 27.49 25.53 -5.81
N THR A 741 27.96 26.40 -4.90
CA THR A 741 29.23 27.14 -5.03
C THR A 741 30.50 26.32 -4.76
N VAL A 742 30.47 25.01 -5.02
CA VAL A 742 31.51 24.08 -4.54
C VAL A 742 32.72 24.04 -5.50
N GLU A 743 33.89 24.42 -5.00
CA GLU A 743 35.14 24.59 -5.78
C GLU A 743 36.02 23.32 -5.84
N ASP A 744 35.83 22.37 -4.93
CA ASP A 744 36.50 21.07 -4.94
C ASP A 744 35.56 19.96 -4.47
N LEU A 745 35.85 18.72 -4.89
CA LEU A 745 35.02 17.54 -4.61
C LEU A 745 35.73 16.49 -3.75
N PHE A 746 36.91 16.77 -3.19
CA PHE A 746 37.71 15.75 -2.51
C PHE A 746 36.98 15.12 -1.31
N GLY A 747 36.11 15.88 -0.64
CA GLY A 747 35.23 15.37 0.42
C GLY A 747 34.28 14.24 -0.01
N LEU A 748 33.91 14.17 -1.30
CA LEU A 748 33.00 13.13 -1.83
C LEU A 748 33.66 11.76 -2.01
N GLN A 749 34.99 11.66 -1.95
CA GLN A 749 35.70 10.37 -2.09
C GLN A 749 35.34 9.37 -0.98
N ALA A 750 34.82 9.86 0.16
CA ALA A 750 34.33 9.03 1.26
C ALA A 750 32.95 8.40 1.01
N LEU A 751 32.18 8.91 0.05
CA LEU A 751 30.81 8.48 -0.23
C LEU A 751 30.81 7.24 -1.14
N SER A 752 31.26 6.10 -0.61
CA SER A 752 31.38 4.85 -1.38
C SER A 752 30.04 4.23 -1.80
N ASN A 753 28.91 4.72 -1.28
CA ASN A 753 27.57 4.42 -1.81
C ASN A 753 27.15 5.29 -2.98
N LEU A 754 27.77 6.46 -3.20
CA LEU A 754 27.18 7.50 -4.02
C LEU A 754 26.93 7.00 -5.44
N ARG A 755 25.65 6.72 -5.70
CA ARG A 755 25.13 6.06 -6.90
C ARG A 755 24.87 7.09 -7.99
N PHE A 756 24.47 8.30 -7.62
CA PHE A 756 24.21 9.40 -8.53
C PHE A 756 24.66 10.73 -7.95
N LEU A 757 25.33 11.51 -8.78
CA LEU A 757 25.87 12.81 -8.43
C LEU A 757 25.57 13.80 -9.55
N ASP A 758 24.58 14.66 -9.35
CA ASP A 758 24.36 15.82 -10.22
C ASP A 758 25.19 17.00 -9.69
N ILE A 759 26.28 17.30 -10.39
CA ILE A 759 27.19 18.44 -10.15
C ILE A 759 27.16 19.43 -11.32
N VAL A 760 26.08 19.46 -12.10
CA VAL A 760 25.89 20.43 -13.19
C VAL A 760 25.92 21.85 -12.61
N ASN A 761 26.66 22.75 -13.24
CA ASN A 761 26.82 24.14 -12.82
C ASN A 761 27.48 24.28 -11.42
N THR A 762 28.46 23.43 -11.12
CA THR A 762 29.38 23.58 -9.97
C THR A 762 30.72 24.18 -10.41
N LEU A 763 31.57 24.59 -9.47
CA LEU A 763 32.92 25.10 -9.75
C LEU A 763 34.00 23.99 -9.78
N ALA A 764 33.58 22.72 -9.76
CA ALA A 764 34.45 21.55 -9.68
C ALA A 764 35.35 21.36 -10.93
N PRO A 765 36.69 21.29 -10.78
CA PRO A 765 37.61 21.08 -11.90
C PRO A 765 37.41 19.73 -12.64
N PRO A 766 37.49 19.69 -13.99
CA PRO A 766 37.29 18.47 -14.77
C PRO A 766 38.22 17.30 -14.41
N ASP A 767 39.45 17.60 -13.97
CA ASP A 767 40.43 16.63 -13.50
C ASP A 767 40.04 16.04 -12.13
N GLN A 768 39.44 16.83 -11.25
CA GLN A 768 38.80 16.31 -10.03
C GLN A 768 37.55 15.48 -10.35
N VAL A 769 36.69 15.89 -11.29
CA VAL A 769 35.53 15.07 -11.70
C VAL A 769 35.98 13.72 -12.25
N ALA A 770 37.03 13.70 -13.07
CA ALA A 770 37.66 12.46 -13.53
C ALA A 770 38.39 11.67 -12.42
N GLU A 771 38.70 12.29 -11.28
CA GLU A 771 39.21 11.63 -10.08
C GLU A 771 38.11 11.02 -9.24
N ILE A 772 37.03 11.75 -8.99
CA ILE A 772 35.83 11.24 -8.32
C ILE A 772 35.23 10.09 -9.12
N GLN A 773 35.18 10.16 -10.47
CA GLN A 773 34.76 9.03 -11.30
C GLN A 773 35.68 7.80 -11.19
N ARG A 774 36.96 7.98 -10.86
CA ARG A 774 37.89 6.85 -10.62
C ARG A 774 37.78 6.30 -9.19
N ALA A 775 37.54 7.18 -8.21
CA ALA A 775 37.35 6.81 -6.81
C ALA A 775 36.00 6.11 -6.58
N LEU A 776 34.98 6.56 -7.32
CA LEU A 776 33.64 6.04 -7.35
C LEU A 776 33.40 5.47 -8.78
N PRO A 777 33.97 4.29 -9.12
CA PRO A 777 34.05 3.77 -10.49
C PRO A 777 32.70 3.56 -11.16
N ASN A 778 31.66 3.30 -10.38
CA ASN A 778 30.29 3.33 -10.86
C ASN A 778 29.58 4.59 -10.34
N CYS A 779 30.11 5.81 -10.33
CA CYS A 779 29.27 6.96 -9.92
C CYS A 779 28.56 7.56 -11.13
N LYS A 780 27.24 7.79 -11.03
CA LYS A 780 26.53 8.49 -12.11
C LYS A 780 26.75 9.98 -11.96
N ILE A 781 27.94 10.43 -12.33
CA ILE A 781 28.32 11.84 -12.25
C ILE A 781 27.78 12.57 -13.48
N ILE A 782 26.62 13.21 -13.34
CA ILE A 782 26.17 14.18 -14.34
C ILE A 782 26.92 15.48 -14.08
N SER A 783 27.78 15.85 -15.04
CA SER A 783 28.62 17.04 -14.97
C SER A 783 28.74 17.72 -16.32
N ASP A 784 28.71 19.04 -16.31
CA ASP A 784 29.02 19.93 -17.42
C ASP A 784 30.55 20.08 -17.66
N SER A 785 31.37 19.84 -16.63
CA SER A 785 32.84 19.89 -16.69
C SER A 785 33.48 18.80 -17.58
N VAL A 786 32.79 17.68 -17.85
CA VAL A 786 33.36 16.55 -18.61
C VAL A 786 32.51 16.16 -19.83
N ARG A 787 32.69 16.89 -20.95
CA ARG A 787 32.05 16.55 -22.23
C ARG A 787 32.79 15.42 -22.96
N GLY A 788 32.32 14.18 -22.83
CA GLY A 788 32.68 13.11 -23.77
C GLY A 788 33.22 11.80 -23.19
N LEU A 789 32.85 11.43 -21.97
CA LEU A 789 32.86 10.02 -21.59
C LEU A 789 31.75 9.30 -22.38
N ALA A 790 32.11 8.86 -23.58
CA ALA A 790 31.21 8.22 -24.51
C ALA A 790 30.69 6.90 -23.93
N TRP A 791 29.39 6.67 -24.09
CA TRP A 791 28.76 5.38 -23.88
C TRP A 791 29.54 4.31 -24.66
N THR A 792 29.94 3.24 -23.98
CA THR A 792 30.49 2.07 -24.65
C THR A 792 29.35 1.39 -25.43
N LYS A 793 29.65 0.85 -26.62
CA LYS A 793 28.67 0.26 -27.57
C LYS A 793 28.05 -1.07 -27.10
N THR A 794 27.77 -1.20 -25.81
CA THR A 794 27.62 -2.49 -25.11
C THR A 794 26.56 -2.47 -24.01
N ASP A 795 25.69 -1.46 -23.97
CA ASP A 795 24.59 -1.35 -23.01
C ASP A 795 23.48 -2.38 -23.34
N PRO A 796 23.20 -3.37 -22.46
CA PRO A 796 22.24 -4.43 -22.75
C PRO A 796 20.78 -3.95 -22.86
N ASP A 797 20.34 -3.09 -21.94
CA ASP A 797 18.97 -2.61 -21.88
C ASP A 797 18.64 -1.72 -23.08
N GLN A 798 19.59 -0.88 -23.53
CA GLN A 798 19.43 -0.13 -24.78
C GLN A 798 19.25 -1.05 -26.00
N LEU A 799 20.06 -2.12 -26.10
CA LEU A 799 19.99 -3.09 -27.20
C LEU A 799 18.68 -3.90 -27.15
N ALA A 800 18.20 -4.26 -25.97
CA ALA A 800 16.92 -4.94 -25.78
C ALA A 800 15.72 -4.05 -26.13
N CYS A 801 15.68 -2.79 -25.70
CA CYS A 801 14.60 -1.86 -26.07
C CYS A 801 14.55 -1.62 -27.59
N GLN A 802 15.70 -1.42 -28.25
CA GLN A 802 15.75 -1.28 -29.71
C GLN A 802 15.28 -2.54 -30.44
N TRP A 803 15.63 -3.72 -29.90
CA TRP A 803 15.16 -5.00 -30.43
C TRP A 803 13.65 -5.18 -30.25
N LEU A 804 13.09 -4.88 -29.08
CA LEU A 804 11.64 -4.97 -28.80
C LEU A 804 10.82 -4.09 -29.74
N ILE A 805 11.25 -2.84 -29.97
CA ILE A 805 10.63 -1.93 -30.94
C ILE A 805 10.67 -2.54 -32.36
N SER A 806 11.75 -3.23 -32.74
CA SER A 806 11.91 -3.81 -34.08
C SER A 806 11.06 -5.06 -34.32
N VAL A 807 10.66 -5.78 -33.27
CA VAL A 807 9.81 -6.99 -33.37
C VAL A 807 8.36 -6.74 -32.97
N GLY A 808 8.04 -5.61 -32.33
CA GLY A 808 6.70 -5.31 -31.80
C GLY A 808 6.41 -5.98 -30.46
N GLY A 809 7.43 -6.17 -29.61
CA GLY A 809 7.30 -6.76 -28.27
C GLY A 809 7.05 -5.73 -27.17
N HIS A 810 6.61 -6.19 -26.00
CA HIS A 810 6.30 -5.37 -24.84
C HIS A 810 7.26 -5.66 -23.66
N GLY A 811 7.44 -4.68 -22.77
CA GLY A 811 8.24 -4.83 -21.55
C GLY A 811 7.96 -3.71 -20.54
N THR A 812 8.17 -3.99 -19.26
CA THR A 812 7.88 -3.06 -18.14
C THR A 812 9.17 -2.53 -17.49
N MET A 813 9.08 -1.31 -16.93
CA MET A 813 10.19 -0.53 -16.37
C MET A 813 9.91 -0.11 -14.92
N VAL A 814 10.94 0.33 -14.19
CA VAL A 814 10.80 0.97 -12.88
C VAL A 814 10.39 2.44 -13.04
N GLU A 815 9.46 2.91 -12.19
CA GLU A 815 8.88 4.25 -12.23
C GLU A 815 9.80 5.28 -11.53
N TRP A 816 9.99 6.49 -12.10
CA TRP A 816 11.08 7.40 -11.70
C TRP A 816 10.57 8.71 -11.06
N SER A 817 10.18 8.63 -9.79
CA SER A 817 10.24 9.78 -8.88
C SER A 817 11.21 9.45 -7.74
N GLY A 818 12.04 10.41 -7.32
CA GLY A 818 12.94 10.28 -6.16
C GLY A 818 12.94 11.51 -5.25
N PHE A 819 12.27 12.58 -5.69
CA PHE A 819 11.95 13.80 -4.96
C PHE A 819 10.67 14.36 -5.58
N GLY A 820 9.66 14.68 -4.77
CA GLY A 820 8.31 14.97 -5.26
C GLY A 820 8.20 16.22 -6.14
N ALA A 821 7.95 16.01 -7.44
CA ALA A 821 7.39 16.99 -8.36
C ALA A 821 6.53 16.25 -9.40
N HIS A 822 5.29 16.69 -9.61
CA HIS A 822 4.34 16.00 -10.51
C HIS A 822 4.87 15.85 -11.94
N LEU A 823 4.81 14.62 -12.46
CA LEU A 823 4.63 14.34 -13.89
C LEU A 823 3.20 13.78 -14.07
N PRO A 824 2.43 14.23 -15.08
CA PRO A 824 1.15 13.64 -15.42
C PRO A 824 1.31 12.42 -16.36
N ASP A 825 0.39 11.46 -16.19
CA ASP A 825 -0.07 10.40 -17.11
C ASP A 825 0.90 9.88 -18.19
N PHE A 826 1.39 8.65 -17.99
CA PHE A 826 2.06 7.86 -19.03
C PHE A 826 1.04 7.01 -19.82
N GLU A 827 0.76 7.41 -21.06
CA GLU A 827 0.45 6.44 -22.12
C GLU A 827 1.74 6.01 -22.86
N LEU A 828 1.76 4.77 -23.36
CA LEU A 828 2.90 4.16 -24.04
C LEU A 828 3.23 4.85 -25.38
N GLY A 829 4.20 5.77 -25.37
CA GLY A 829 4.72 6.37 -26.59
C GLY A 829 6.08 7.08 -26.44
N ILE A 830 7.03 6.73 -27.31
CA ILE A 830 8.35 7.37 -27.52
C ILE A 830 9.44 6.99 -26.49
N PHE A 831 10.25 5.99 -26.82
CA PHE A 831 11.57 5.76 -26.20
C PHE A 831 12.58 6.81 -26.71
N TYR A 832 13.26 7.53 -25.81
CA TYR A 832 14.32 8.50 -26.16
C TYR A 832 15.74 7.94 -25.98
N GLU A 833 16.64 8.26 -26.91
CA GLU A 833 17.97 7.67 -27.04
C GLU A 833 18.91 8.00 -25.86
N GLY A 834 18.99 7.10 -24.86
CA GLY A 834 19.83 7.22 -23.66
C GLY A 834 19.09 7.53 -22.35
N MET A 835 17.78 7.26 -22.26
CA MET A 835 17.16 7.00 -20.95
C MET A 835 17.81 5.76 -20.32
N PRO A 836 18.06 5.73 -18.99
CA PRO A 836 18.41 4.48 -18.32
C PRO A 836 17.18 3.57 -18.32
N CYS A 837 17.29 2.41 -18.95
CA CYS A 837 16.26 1.38 -18.96
C CYS A 837 16.71 0.23 -18.05
N TYR A 838 15.79 -0.34 -17.29
CA TYR A 838 15.98 -1.57 -16.51
C TYR A 838 14.79 -2.48 -16.77
N LEU A 839 14.94 -3.45 -17.67
CA LEU A 839 13.86 -4.37 -18.05
C LEU A 839 13.76 -5.56 -17.10
N ARG A 840 12.68 -5.63 -16.30
CA ARG A 840 12.37 -6.78 -15.42
C ARG A 840 11.51 -7.84 -16.12
N SER A 841 10.70 -7.46 -17.10
CA SER A 841 9.79 -8.36 -17.85
C SER A 841 9.84 -8.08 -19.35
N VAL A 842 9.82 -9.15 -20.16
CA VAL A 842 9.78 -9.11 -21.62
C VAL A 842 8.75 -10.10 -22.16
N ASP A 843 7.86 -9.62 -23.04
CA ASP A 843 6.89 -10.45 -23.75
C ASP A 843 7.00 -10.26 -25.28
N VAL A 844 7.18 -11.38 -25.98
CA VAL A 844 7.21 -11.46 -27.46
C VAL A 844 6.33 -12.62 -27.98
N THR A 845 5.18 -12.85 -27.33
CA THR A 845 4.22 -13.92 -27.64
C THR A 845 3.78 -13.94 -29.11
N ASP A 846 3.65 -15.16 -29.66
CA ASP A 846 3.17 -15.52 -30.99
C ASP A 846 3.92 -14.78 -32.13
N ASN A 847 5.15 -14.35 -31.86
CA ASN A 847 5.98 -13.58 -32.76
C ASN A 847 6.93 -14.49 -33.57
N ALA A 848 6.43 -14.94 -34.72
CA ALA A 848 7.17 -15.84 -35.62
C ALA A 848 8.49 -15.25 -36.17
N ALA A 849 8.73 -13.94 -36.04
CA ALA A 849 9.98 -13.27 -36.43
C ALA A 849 11.09 -13.36 -35.37
N VAL A 850 10.78 -13.80 -34.15
CA VAL A 850 11.77 -14.11 -33.11
C VAL A 850 12.38 -15.48 -33.38
N ASP A 851 13.71 -15.51 -33.48
CA ASP A 851 14.53 -16.67 -33.83
C ASP A 851 15.82 -16.71 -32.98
N ASP A 852 16.59 -17.78 -33.11
CA ASP A 852 17.85 -17.97 -32.36
C ASP A 852 18.86 -16.84 -32.60
N THR A 853 18.82 -16.22 -33.80
CA THR A 853 19.72 -15.12 -34.19
C THR A 853 19.39 -13.81 -33.48
N SER A 854 18.11 -13.56 -33.19
CA SER A 854 17.60 -12.33 -32.61
C SER A 854 17.50 -12.39 -31.08
N LEU A 855 17.26 -13.57 -30.50
CA LEU A 855 17.19 -13.79 -29.06
C LEU A 855 18.48 -13.38 -28.29
N LYS A 856 19.64 -13.40 -28.97
CA LYS A 856 20.94 -12.97 -28.41
C LYS A 856 20.93 -11.56 -27.79
N ASN A 857 20.00 -10.69 -28.20
CA ASN A 857 19.89 -9.32 -27.70
C ASN A 857 19.41 -9.26 -26.23
N LEU A 858 18.79 -10.35 -25.73
CA LEU A 858 18.39 -10.48 -24.33
C LEU A 858 19.51 -10.98 -23.41
N ALA A 859 20.56 -11.61 -23.94
CA ALA A 859 21.58 -12.35 -23.17
C ALA A 859 22.46 -11.49 -22.21
N GLY A 860 22.27 -10.16 -22.21
CA GLY A 860 22.88 -9.23 -21.27
C GLY A 860 21.94 -8.72 -20.16
N LEU A 861 20.64 -9.00 -20.22
CA LEU A 861 19.64 -8.57 -19.22
C LEU A 861 19.68 -9.45 -17.98
N ILE A 862 20.74 -9.37 -17.20
CA ILE A 862 20.96 -10.23 -16.02
C ILE A 862 19.94 -10.02 -14.88
N HIS A 863 19.09 -9.00 -14.96
CA HIS A 863 18.00 -8.68 -14.04
C HIS A 863 16.60 -8.96 -14.64
N LEU A 864 16.52 -9.66 -15.77
CA LEU A 864 15.25 -10.09 -16.37
C LEU A 864 14.66 -11.26 -15.56
N GLU A 865 13.42 -11.11 -15.11
CA GLU A 865 12.72 -12.05 -14.22
C GLU A 865 11.64 -12.87 -14.94
N LYS A 866 10.96 -12.25 -15.92
CA LYS A 866 9.88 -12.87 -16.70
C LYS A 866 10.17 -12.77 -18.19
N LEU A 867 10.05 -13.89 -18.91
CA LEU A 867 10.27 -13.96 -20.35
C LEU A 867 9.24 -14.87 -21.05
N ASN A 868 8.44 -14.30 -21.94
CA ASN A 868 7.46 -15.03 -22.73
C ASN A 868 7.95 -15.22 -24.18
N LEU A 869 8.20 -16.46 -24.59
CA LEU A 869 8.63 -16.86 -25.94
C LEU A 869 7.62 -17.78 -26.65
N LYS A 870 6.37 -17.82 -26.17
CA LYS A 870 5.30 -18.62 -26.77
C LYS A 870 5.18 -18.35 -28.27
N GLY A 871 5.03 -19.40 -29.09
CA GLY A 871 4.78 -19.30 -30.53
C GLY A 871 5.92 -18.70 -31.38
N THR A 872 7.14 -18.61 -30.83
CA THR A 872 8.31 -18.08 -31.55
C THR A 872 9.04 -19.16 -32.37
N SER A 873 9.90 -18.74 -33.31
CA SER A 873 10.61 -19.66 -34.23
C SER A 873 11.91 -20.28 -33.67
N ILE A 874 12.18 -20.16 -32.36
CA ILE A 874 13.43 -20.60 -31.71
C ILE A 874 13.61 -22.13 -31.70
N THR A 875 14.87 -22.58 -31.74
CA THR A 875 15.32 -23.98 -31.74
C THR A 875 16.38 -24.23 -30.66
N ASP A 876 16.88 -25.46 -30.53
CA ASP A 876 17.96 -25.83 -29.59
C ASP A 876 19.26 -25.00 -29.73
N ALA A 877 19.42 -24.24 -30.83
CA ALA A 877 20.52 -23.30 -30.99
C ALA A 877 20.43 -22.07 -30.07
N CYS A 878 19.27 -21.74 -29.49
CA CYS A 878 19.11 -20.60 -28.58
C CYS A 878 19.68 -20.81 -27.18
N ILE A 879 19.90 -22.07 -26.75
CA ILE A 879 20.25 -22.46 -25.37
C ILE A 879 21.38 -21.60 -24.75
N PRO A 880 22.50 -21.27 -25.43
CA PRO A 880 23.58 -20.47 -24.84
C PRO A 880 23.17 -19.05 -24.40
N HIS A 881 22.03 -18.52 -24.87
CA HIS A 881 21.54 -17.21 -24.48
C HIS A 881 20.89 -17.18 -23.09
N PHE A 882 20.53 -18.35 -22.53
CA PHE A 882 19.94 -18.47 -21.20
C PHE A 882 20.97 -18.58 -20.06
N GLU A 883 22.25 -18.92 -20.34
CA GLU A 883 23.30 -19.17 -19.33
C GLU A 883 23.53 -18.02 -18.33
N ARG A 884 23.16 -16.79 -18.70
CA ARG A 884 23.38 -15.56 -17.92
C ARG A 884 22.11 -14.98 -17.29
N LEU A 885 20.93 -15.48 -17.66
CA LEU A 885 19.63 -14.97 -17.20
C LEU A 885 19.23 -15.60 -15.86
N ARG A 886 20.10 -15.48 -14.85
CA ARG A 886 19.93 -16.18 -13.56
C ARG A 886 18.86 -15.59 -12.64
N ALA A 887 18.43 -14.36 -12.91
CA ALA A 887 17.27 -13.74 -12.27
C ALA A 887 15.93 -14.25 -12.85
N LEU A 888 15.94 -15.02 -13.94
CA LEU A 888 14.71 -15.51 -14.55
C LEU A 888 13.99 -16.47 -13.60
N ARG A 889 12.72 -16.22 -13.36
CA ARG A 889 11.83 -17.01 -12.49
C ARG A 889 10.64 -17.61 -13.25
N TRP A 890 10.32 -17.05 -14.42
CA TRP A 890 9.21 -17.52 -15.25
C TRP A 890 9.57 -17.49 -16.75
N LEU A 891 9.41 -18.62 -17.44
CA LEU A 891 9.76 -18.80 -18.85
C LEU A 891 8.70 -19.63 -19.60
N LYS A 892 8.10 -19.07 -20.65
CA LYS A 892 7.12 -19.79 -21.48
C LYS A 892 7.67 -20.09 -22.88
N LEU A 893 7.67 -21.38 -23.25
CA LEU A 893 8.25 -21.97 -24.47
C LEU A 893 7.22 -22.76 -25.32
N THR A 894 5.94 -22.70 -24.96
CA THR A 894 4.82 -23.33 -25.68
C THR A 894 4.81 -22.92 -27.17
N GLY A 895 4.61 -23.85 -28.10
CA GLY A 895 4.57 -23.57 -29.54
C GLY A 895 5.91 -23.18 -30.19
N THR A 896 7.05 -23.50 -29.58
CA THR A 896 8.39 -23.27 -30.14
C THR A 896 8.92 -24.49 -30.92
N LYS A 897 10.12 -24.41 -31.50
CA LYS A 897 10.78 -25.52 -32.23
C LYS A 897 11.97 -26.11 -31.45
N LEU A 898 11.97 -25.94 -30.12
CA LEU A 898 12.88 -26.64 -29.22
C LEU A 898 12.55 -28.14 -29.20
N SER A 899 13.55 -29.00 -28.99
CA SER A 899 13.36 -30.41 -28.70
C SER A 899 13.20 -30.65 -27.20
N ALA A 900 12.68 -31.82 -26.80
CA ALA A 900 12.65 -32.25 -25.40
C ALA A 900 14.04 -32.24 -24.73
N GLU A 901 15.09 -32.65 -25.45
CA GLU A 901 16.48 -32.55 -24.96
C GLU A 901 16.93 -31.08 -24.82
N GLY A 902 16.49 -30.20 -25.72
CA GLY A 902 16.72 -28.77 -25.65
C GLY A 902 16.07 -28.12 -24.42
N VAL A 903 14.78 -28.39 -24.17
CA VAL A 903 14.06 -27.89 -22.98
C VAL A 903 14.68 -28.43 -21.70
N SER A 904 14.96 -29.73 -21.62
CA SER A 904 15.62 -30.36 -20.45
C SER A 904 16.96 -29.69 -20.12
N ARG A 905 17.71 -29.25 -21.14
CA ARG A 905 18.96 -28.51 -20.94
C ARG A 905 18.75 -27.08 -20.45
N ILE A 906 17.68 -26.39 -20.85
CA ILE A 906 17.33 -25.07 -20.31
C ILE A 906 16.91 -25.20 -18.85
N ALA A 907 16.06 -26.18 -18.51
CA ALA A 907 15.65 -26.48 -17.14
C ALA A 907 16.86 -26.76 -16.22
N ALA A 908 17.81 -27.58 -16.69
CA ALA A 908 19.04 -27.86 -15.95
C ALA A 908 19.96 -26.64 -15.73
N MET A 909 19.84 -25.59 -16.54
CA MET A 909 20.60 -24.33 -16.36
C MET A 909 19.88 -23.30 -15.49
N LEU A 910 18.54 -23.36 -15.42
CA LEU A 910 17.68 -22.43 -14.70
C LEU A 910 16.78 -23.19 -13.69
N PRO A 911 17.36 -23.88 -12.67
CA PRO A 911 16.61 -24.76 -11.77
C PRO A 911 15.59 -24.04 -10.87
N GLU A 912 15.69 -22.71 -10.73
CA GLU A 912 14.77 -21.85 -9.97
C GLU A 912 13.76 -21.12 -10.89
N CYS A 913 13.69 -21.50 -12.17
CA CYS A 913 12.78 -20.91 -13.16
C CYS A 913 11.69 -21.90 -13.54
N GLY A 914 10.42 -21.53 -13.38
CA GLY A 914 9.32 -22.34 -13.88
C GLY A 914 9.24 -22.25 -15.40
N ILE A 915 9.38 -23.39 -16.07
CA ILE A 915 9.38 -23.51 -17.53
C ILE A 915 8.09 -24.19 -17.98
N ILE A 916 7.42 -23.64 -18.99
CA ILE A 916 6.21 -24.21 -19.59
C ILE A 916 6.49 -24.53 -21.07
N SER A 917 6.37 -25.78 -21.52
CA SER A 917 6.68 -26.19 -22.90
C SER A 917 5.87 -27.37 -23.44
N ASP A 918 5.74 -27.49 -24.75
CA ASP A 918 5.08 -28.61 -25.43
C ASP A 918 5.87 -29.94 -25.34
N GLN A 919 7.13 -29.89 -24.87
CA GLN A 919 8.11 -30.96 -24.97
C GLN A 919 8.47 -31.60 -23.63
N ASP A 920 7.71 -31.32 -22.57
CA ASP A 920 7.96 -31.78 -21.20
C ASP A 920 7.52 -33.26 -20.99
N GLY A 921 7.87 -34.11 -21.97
CA GLY A 921 7.36 -35.48 -22.18
C GLY A 921 8.00 -36.53 -21.28
N SER A 922 7.95 -36.34 -19.96
CA SER A 922 8.05 -37.41 -18.98
C SER A 922 6.62 -37.66 -18.43
N ILE A 923 5.87 -38.68 -18.83
CA ILE A 923 6.25 -40.00 -19.34
C ILE A 923 5.45 -40.37 -20.60
N ASP A 924 6.12 -40.69 -21.70
CA ASP A 924 5.53 -41.41 -22.83
C ASP A 924 5.42 -42.90 -22.46
N GLY A 925 4.33 -43.25 -21.75
CA GLY A 925 4.14 -44.55 -21.11
C GLY A 925 2.69 -45.02 -21.22
N ASN A 926 2.53 -46.20 -21.82
CA ASN A 926 1.31 -46.97 -22.00
C ASN A 926 0.30 -46.82 -20.81
N PRO A 927 -1.01 -46.57 -21.04
CA PRO A 927 -2.00 -46.26 -19.99
C PRO A 927 -2.42 -47.52 -19.20
N GLY A 928 -1.47 -48.07 -18.44
CA GLY A 928 -1.64 -49.29 -17.65
C GLY A 928 -0.72 -49.43 -16.44
N ASP A 929 0.25 -48.53 -16.26
CA ASP A 929 1.13 -48.44 -15.08
C ASP A 929 1.46 -46.95 -14.80
N ALA A 930 0.44 -46.13 -14.54
CA ALA A 930 0.63 -44.74 -14.11
C ALA A 930 1.23 -44.70 -12.68
N PRO A 931 2.16 -43.78 -12.38
CA PRO A 931 2.78 -43.73 -11.06
C PRO A 931 1.79 -43.18 -10.02
N ASN A 932 1.53 -43.95 -8.96
CA ASN A 932 0.64 -43.58 -7.85
C ASN A 932 1.08 -42.27 -7.15
N PHE A 933 0.59 -41.13 -7.63
CA PHE A 933 0.73 -39.81 -7.01
C PHE A 933 -0.62 -39.12 -6.88
N ALA A 934 -0.69 -38.14 -5.98
CA ALA A 934 -1.79 -37.21 -5.81
C ALA A 934 -1.21 -35.83 -5.47
N LEU A 935 -2.00 -34.77 -5.64
CA LEU A 935 -1.58 -33.41 -5.30
C LEU A 935 -2.09 -33.02 -3.91
N ALA A 936 -1.17 -32.76 -2.98
CA ALA A 936 -1.44 -32.42 -1.59
C ALA A 936 -1.43 -30.90 -1.34
N PHE A 937 -2.46 -30.42 -0.66
CA PHE A 937 -2.67 -29.02 -0.29
C PHE A 937 -2.54 -28.85 1.23
N ASP A 938 -1.98 -27.73 1.67
CA ASP A 938 -1.75 -27.40 3.09
C ASP A 938 -2.96 -26.74 3.78
N GLY A 939 -4.05 -26.49 3.03
CA GLY A 939 -5.25 -25.82 3.50
C GLY A 939 -5.13 -24.31 3.72
N LYS A 940 -3.97 -23.69 3.52
CA LYS A 940 -3.69 -22.31 3.93
C LYS A 940 -3.17 -21.42 2.80
N THR A 941 -2.15 -21.90 2.10
CA THR A 941 -1.42 -21.12 1.07
C THR A 941 -1.20 -21.90 -0.22
N ALA A 942 -1.39 -23.22 -0.18
CA ALA A 942 -1.32 -24.08 -1.34
C ALA A 942 -2.54 -23.87 -2.25
N ASP A 943 -2.33 -23.41 -3.48
CA ASP A 943 -3.34 -23.35 -4.53
C ASP A 943 -2.77 -23.79 -5.89
N VAL A 944 -3.66 -24.16 -6.82
CA VAL A 944 -3.32 -24.25 -8.24
C VAL A 944 -4.19 -23.24 -8.98
N GLU A 945 -3.57 -22.22 -9.55
CA GLU A 945 -4.25 -21.29 -10.46
C GLU A 945 -4.34 -21.94 -11.83
N LEU A 946 -5.55 -22.27 -12.28
CA LEU A 946 -5.78 -22.82 -13.61
C LEU A 946 -5.68 -21.70 -14.65
N THR A 947 -5.48 -22.02 -15.92
CA THR A 947 -5.71 -21.03 -16.98
C THR A 947 -7.22 -20.80 -17.16
N GLN A 948 -7.62 -19.65 -17.72
CA GLN A 948 -9.05 -19.31 -17.85
C GLN A 948 -9.81 -20.38 -18.66
N ILE A 949 -10.84 -20.96 -18.04
CA ILE A 949 -11.67 -22.03 -18.65
C ILE A 949 -12.94 -21.39 -19.19
N GLU A 950 -13.05 -21.30 -20.52
CA GLU A 950 -14.26 -20.82 -21.19
C GLU A 950 -15.40 -21.82 -20.96
N HIS A 951 -16.38 -21.43 -20.15
CA HIS A 951 -17.62 -22.16 -19.92
C HIS A 951 -18.82 -21.26 -20.25
N ASN A 952 -20.00 -21.85 -20.43
CA ASN A 952 -21.23 -21.10 -20.64
C ASN A 952 -21.79 -20.62 -19.29
N PRO A 953 -21.80 -19.31 -18.97
CA PRO A 953 -22.20 -18.83 -17.64
C PRO A 953 -23.67 -19.12 -17.29
N ASP A 954 -24.52 -19.29 -18.30
CA ASP A 954 -25.97 -19.53 -18.18
C ASP A 954 -26.36 -21.01 -18.38
N GLY A 955 -25.40 -21.95 -18.34
CA GLY A 955 -25.62 -23.36 -18.70
C GLY A 955 -25.13 -24.40 -17.70
N SER A 956 -25.73 -25.59 -17.79
CA SER A 956 -25.46 -26.76 -16.94
C SER A 956 -23.98 -27.13 -16.86
N PHE A 957 -23.53 -27.59 -15.69
CA PHE A 957 -22.17 -28.05 -15.47
C PHE A 957 -22.11 -29.29 -14.56
N THR A 958 -20.97 -29.97 -14.60
CA THR A 958 -20.55 -30.95 -13.61
C THR A 958 -19.11 -30.67 -13.20
N ILE A 959 -18.86 -30.56 -11.90
CA ILE A 959 -17.52 -30.58 -11.33
C ILE A 959 -17.46 -31.84 -10.46
N GLU A 960 -16.52 -32.74 -10.74
CA GLU A 960 -16.35 -33.97 -9.98
C GLU A 960 -14.89 -34.25 -9.67
N ALA A 961 -14.62 -34.70 -8.45
CA ALA A 961 -13.27 -34.92 -7.95
C ALA A 961 -13.21 -36.14 -7.04
N THR A 962 -12.05 -36.81 -7.02
CA THR A 962 -11.69 -37.80 -6.00
C THR A 962 -10.73 -37.13 -5.03
N VAL A 963 -11.09 -37.09 -3.75
CA VAL A 963 -10.35 -36.36 -2.71
C VAL A 963 -10.26 -37.15 -1.41
N ALA A 964 -9.20 -36.92 -0.64
CA ALA A 964 -9.05 -37.45 0.72
C ALA A 964 -8.66 -36.33 1.71
N ARG A 965 -9.31 -36.29 2.87
CA ARG A 965 -9.04 -35.29 3.94
C ARG A 965 -8.14 -35.85 5.04
N ALA A 966 -7.28 -35.02 5.62
CA ALA A 966 -6.38 -35.42 6.70
C ALA A 966 -7.11 -35.70 8.05
N GLU A 967 -6.46 -36.44 8.96
CA GLU A 967 -7.06 -36.92 10.22
C GLU A 967 -7.28 -35.84 11.30
N SER A 968 -6.60 -34.68 11.24
CA SER A 968 -6.31 -33.90 12.46
C SER A 968 -6.57 -32.37 12.39
N SER A 969 -7.70 -31.92 11.85
CA SER A 969 -8.09 -30.49 11.89
C SER A 969 -9.60 -30.24 11.83
N ALA A 970 -10.00 -29.03 12.26
CA ALA A 970 -11.31 -28.43 12.03
C ALA A 970 -11.15 -27.22 11.06
N GLY A 971 -12.12 -26.98 10.18
CA GLY A 971 -12.01 -26.00 9.08
C GLY A 971 -12.63 -26.54 7.77
N GLN A 972 -12.82 -25.67 6.78
CA GLN A 972 -13.37 -26.05 5.46
C GLN A 972 -12.26 -26.53 4.50
N ILE A 973 -12.60 -27.31 3.48
CA ILE A 973 -11.71 -27.66 2.36
C ILE A 973 -12.38 -27.14 1.09
N ASN A 974 -11.82 -26.13 0.44
CA ASN A 974 -12.22 -25.77 -0.93
C ASN A 974 -11.46 -26.65 -1.91
N ILE A 975 -12.17 -27.55 -2.59
CA ILE A 975 -11.60 -28.43 -3.63
C ILE A 975 -11.34 -27.60 -4.88
N LEU A 976 -12.34 -26.83 -5.31
CA LEU A 976 -12.27 -25.93 -6.46
C LEU A 976 -13.15 -24.69 -6.21
N SER A 977 -12.66 -23.51 -6.60
CA SER A 977 -13.36 -22.23 -6.45
C SER A 977 -13.12 -21.27 -7.63
N ALA A 978 -14.12 -20.49 -8.00
CA ALA A 978 -14.01 -19.31 -8.88
C ALA A 978 -14.91 -18.18 -8.36
N GLU A 979 -14.48 -16.92 -8.50
CA GLU A 979 -15.19 -15.74 -7.96
C GLU A 979 -14.87 -14.47 -8.79
N ASP A 980 -15.90 -13.69 -9.13
CA ASP A 980 -15.79 -12.34 -9.68
C ASP A 980 -16.95 -11.42 -9.21
N SER A 981 -17.16 -10.29 -9.90
CA SER A 981 -18.21 -9.32 -9.56
C SER A 981 -19.64 -9.83 -9.76
N ASP A 982 -19.81 -10.92 -10.52
CA ASP A 982 -21.12 -11.42 -10.94
C ASP A 982 -21.55 -12.61 -10.06
N GLY A 983 -20.60 -13.40 -9.54
CA GLY A 983 -20.86 -14.40 -8.51
C GLY A 983 -19.65 -15.21 -8.06
N SER A 984 -19.88 -16.32 -7.34
CA SER A 984 -18.87 -17.34 -7.07
C SER A 984 -19.42 -18.76 -7.17
N ILE A 985 -18.56 -19.72 -7.48
CA ILE A 985 -18.81 -21.17 -7.41
C ILE A 985 -17.74 -21.77 -6.51
N VAL A 986 -18.14 -22.55 -5.51
CA VAL A 986 -17.24 -23.27 -4.61
C VAL A 986 -17.71 -24.71 -4.45
N MET A 987 -16.84 -25.67 -4.78
CA MET A 987 -16.99 -27.08 -4.42
C MET A 987 -16.12 -27.36 -3.20
N ALA A 988 -16.73 -27.79 -2.10
CA ALA A 988 -16.05 -27.88 -0.80
C ALA A 988 -16.45 -29.12 0.02
N ILE A 989 -15.64 -29.43 1.03
CA ILE A 989 -16.06 -30.19 2.21
C ILE A 989 -16.13 -29.19 3.37
N LEU A 990 -17.32 -28.97 3.91
CA LEU A 990 -17.55 -27.99 4.97
C LEU A 990 -16.88 -28.41 6.28
N ALA A 991 -16.78 -27.48 7.26
CA ALA A 991 -16.15 -27.75 8.55
C ALA A 991 -16.80 -28.89 9.37
N ASN A 992 -18.05 -29.25 9.07
CA ASN A 992 -18.75 -30.41 9.62
C ASN A 992 -18.38 -31.75 8.94
N GLY A 993 -17.51 -31.72 7.92
CA GLY A 993 -17.04 -32.86 7.13
C GLY A 993 -17.96 -33.28 5.97
N ARG A 994 -19.00 -32.50 5.65
CA ARG A 994 -19.98 -32.82 4.59
C ARG A 994 -19.59 -32.16 3.27
N PRO A 995 -19.60 -32.90 2.15
CA PRO A 995 -19.50 -32.32 0.82
C PRO A 995 -20.61 -31.32 0.52
N SER A 996 -20.27 -30.20 -0.12
CA SER A 996 -21.21 -29.18 -0.55
C SER A 996 -20.75 -28.55 -1.86
N VAL A 997 -21.71 -28.11 -2.67
CA VAL A 997 -21.46 -27.09 -3.69
C VAL A 997 -22.28 -25.87 -3.36
N GLN A 998 -21.60 -24.72 -3.38
CA GLN A 998 -22.10 -23.41 -3.04
C GLN A 998 -21.97 -22.50 -4.25
N MET A 999 -22.95 -21.64 -4.45
CA MET A 999 -22.96 -20.60 -5.46
C MET A 999 -23.41 -19.29 -4.80
N TRP A 1000 -22.62 -18.23 -4.90
CA TRP A 1000 -23.00 -16.90 -4.40
C TRP A 1000 -23.39 -15.99 -5.56
N GLU A 1001 -24.48 -15.26 -5.38
CA GLU A 1001 -24.83 -14.10 -6.20
C GLU A 1001 -25.05 -12.87 -5.31
N ARG A 1002 -25.15 -11.68 -5.91
CA ARG A 1002 -25.53 -10.42 -5.22
C ARG A 1002 -26.83 -10.47 -4.42
N THR A 1003 -27.66 -11.50 -4.60
CA THR A 1003 -28.95 -11.66 -3.90
C THR A 1003 -28.91 -12.69 -2.76
N GLY A 1004 -27.82 -13.45 -2.62
CA GLY A 1004 -27.62 -14.42 -1.54
C GLY A 1004 -26.79 -15.65 -1.96
N MET A 1005 -26.47 -16.49 -0.98
CA MET A 1005 -25.84 -17.80 -1.21
C MET A 1005 -26.92 -18.86 -1.48
N SER A 1006 -26.73 -19.62 -2.56
CA SER A 1006 -27.39 -20.88 -2.83
C SER A 1006 -26.44 -22.04 -2.55
N GLN A 1007 -26.89 -23.10 -1.87
CA GLN A 1007 -26.05 -24.28 -1.62
C GLN A 1007 -26.83 -25.58 -1.63
N SER A 1008 -26.13 -26.66 -1.98
CA SER A 1008 -26.56 -28.04 -1.84
C SER A 1008 -25.51 -28.77 -1.01
N GLU A 1009 -25.93 -29.43 0.08
CA GLU A 1009 -25.06 -30.09 1.05
C GLU A 1009 -25.44 -31.58 1.16
N ALA A 1010 -24.44 -32.45 1.25
CA ALA A 1010 -24.64 -33.89 1.38
C ALA A 1010 -25.12 -34.29 2.79
N LEU A 1011 -25.72 -35.48 2.88
CA LEU A 1011 -26.17 -36.07 4.14
C LEU A 1011 -25.06 -36.82 4.89
N SER A 1012 -24.10 -37.42 4.18
CA SER A 1012 -22.96 -38.11 4.77
C SER A 1012 -21.75 -37.20 4.99
N VAL A 1013 -20.80 -37.69 5.77
CA VAL A 1013 -19.54 -37.04 6.12
C VAL A 1013 -18.40 -37.86 5.52
N VAL A 1014 -17.52 -37.22 4.75
CA VAL A 1014 -16.29 -37.84 4.24
C VAL A 1014 -15.47 -38.30 5.44
N GLN A 1015 -15.00 -39.55 5.47
CA GLN A 1015 -14.17 -40.02 6.58
C GLN A 1015 -12.72 -39.55 6.38
N PRO A 1016 -11.97 -39.18 7.43
CA PRO A 1016 -10.57 -38.85 7.28
C PRO A 1016 -9.78 -40.04 6.74
N GLY A 1017 -8.82 -39.79 5.84
CA GLY A 1017 -8.07 -40.82 5.13
C GLY A 1017 -8.86 -41.62 4.09
N ALA A 1018 -10.17 -41.41 3.94
CA ALA A 1018 -10.96 -42.03 2.88
C ALA A 1018 -10.85 -41.21 1.60
N HIS A 1019 -10.47 -41.87 0.50
CA HIS A 1019 -10.65 -41.35 -0.85
C HIS A 1019 -12.14 -41.45 -1.19
N THR A 1020 -12.79 -40.30 -1.39
CA THR A 1020 -14.23 -40.21 -1.66
C THR A 1020 -14.45 -39.47 -2.98
N HIS A 1021 -15.29 -40.03 -3.84
CA HIS A 1021 -15.75 -39.36 -5.05
C HIS A 1021 -16.85 -38.37 -4.68
N ILE A 1022 -16.71 -37.13 -5.11
CA ILE A 1022 -17.71 -36.07 -4.91
C ILE A 1022 -18.02 -35.48 -6.29
N ALA A 1023 -19.31 -35.32 -6.61
CA ALA A 1023 -19.74 -34.60 -7.80
C ALA A 1023 -20.80 -33.54 -7.50
N GLY A 1024 -20.50 -32.29 -7.87
CA GLY A 1024 -21.46 -31.20 -7.97
C GLY A 1024 -22.05 -31.13 -9.37
N VAL A 1025 -23.38 -31.23 -9.48
CA VAL A 1025 -24.09 -31.21 -10.78
C VAL A 1025 -25.16 -30.14 -10.76
N PHE A 1026 -25.14 -29.24 -11.75
CA PHE A 1026 -26.17 -28.21 -11.95
C PHE A 1026 -26.82 -28.39 -13.33
N ASP A 1027 -28.14 -28.54 -13.39
CA ASP A 1027 -28.94 -28.79 -14.61
C ASP A 1027 -29.85 -27.61 -14.99
N ASP A 1028 -29.30 -26.39 -14.96
CA ASP A 1028 -29.98 -25.10 -15.20
C ASP A 1028 -31.02 -24.68 -14.14
N GLU A 1029 -31.52 -25.60 -13.29
CA GLU A 1029 -32.51 -25.31 -12.25
C GLU A 1029 -32.18 -25.92 -10.87
N VAL A 1030 -31.49 -27.08 -10.80
CA VAL A 1030 -31.27 -27.82 -9.56
C VAL A 1030 -29.79 -28.18 -9.39
N LEU A 1031 -29.23 -27.79 -8.24
CA LEU A 1031 -27.90 -28.17 -7.81
C LEU A 1031 -27.95 -29.45 -6.97
N ARG A 1032 -27.13 -30.43 -7.34
CA ARG A 1032 -27.04 -31.74 -6.71
C ARG A 1032 -25.63 -32.00 -6.22
N VAL A 1033 -25.52 -32.69 -5.09
CA VAL A 1033 -24.26 -33.25 -4.59
C VAL A 1033 -24.40 -34.77 -4.54
N PHE A 1034 -23.48 -35.44 -5.21
CA PHE A 1034 -23.30 -36.88 -5.13
C PHE A 1034 -22.05 -37.21 -4.32
N VAL A 1035 -22.13 -38.27 -3.51
CA VAL A 1035 -21.02 -38.82 -2.72
C VAL A 1035 -20.91 -40.32 -3.01
N ASP A 1036 -19.74 -40.76 -3.47
CA ASP A 1036 -19.51 -42.12 -3.99
C ASP A 1036 -20.60 -42.58 -4.99
N GLY A 1037 -21.03 -41.67 -5.85
CA GLY A 1037 -22.07 -41.87 -6.87
C GLY A 1037 -23.51 -41.86 -6.38
N LYS A 1038 -23.78 -41.75 -5.07
CA LYS A 1038 -25.15 -41.64 -4.53
C LYS A 1038 -25.59 -40.20 -4.43
N LEU A 1039 -26.84 -39.91 -4.78
CA LEU A 1039 -27.43 -38.59 -4.62
C LEU A 1039 -27.69 -38.29 -3.14
N GLU A 1040 -26.94 -37.37 -2.57
CA GLU A 1040 -27.01 -37.03 -1.13
C GLU A 1040 -27.47 -35.61 -0.83
N GLY A 1041 -27.33 -34.67 -1.78
CA GLY A 1041 -27.81 -33.28 -1.64
C GLY A 1041 -28.60 -32.83 -2.87
N THR A 1042 -29.68 -32.09 -2.66
CA THR A 1042 -30.48 -31.45 -3.73
C THR A 1042 -30.98 -30.08 -3.29
N ALA A 1043 -30.77 -29.05 -4.11
CA ALA A 1043 -31.32 -27.71 -3.92
C ALA A 1043 -31.87 -27.16 -5.24
N SER A 1044 -33.14 -26.73 -5.26
CA SER A 1044 -33.72 -26.01 -6.39
C SER A 1044 -33.40 -24.53 -6.27
N ILE A 1045 -32.58 -24.01 -7.19
CA ILE A 1045 -31.99 -22.67 -7.10
C ILE A 1045 -32.32 -21.79 -8.30
N GLY A 1046 -32.84 -22.38 -9.39
CA GLY A 1046 -33.28 -21.68 -10.59
C GLY A 1046 -32.11 -21.32 -11.51
N LYS A 1047 -32.38 -20.41 -12.47
CA LYS A 1047 -31.34 -19.86 -13.35
C LYS A 1047 -30.44 -18.90 -12.59
N LEU A 1048 -29.14 -19.10 -12.72
CA LEU A 1048 -28.07 -18.31 -12.11
C LEU A 1048 -27.05 -17.93 -13.18
N SER A 1049 -26.29 -16.84 -12.96
CA SER A 1049 -25.13 -16.50 -13.80
C SER A 1049 -23.83 -16.87 -13.09
N GLN A 1050 -22.97 -17.62 -13.78
CA GLN A 1050 -21.70 -18.12 -13.23
C GLN A 1050 -20.55 -17.12 -13.43
N PRO A 1051 -19.52 -17.10 -12.56
CA PRO A 1051 -18.39 -16.18 -12.69
C PRO A 1051 -17.53 -16.48 -13.92
N SER A 1052 -17.14 -15.42 -14.63
CA SER A 1052 -16.18 -15.43 -15.75
C SER A 1052 -14.70 -15.59 -15.33
N SER A 1053 -14.47 -15.68 -14.02
CA SER A 1053 -13.17 -15.71 -13.35
C SER A 1053 -12.32 -16.96 -13.65
N ILE A 1054 -11.08 -16.91 -13.17
CA ILE A 1054 -10.15 -18.04 -13.19
C ILE A 1054 -10.51 -19.02 -12.07
N PHE A 1055 -10.59 -20.32 -12.41
CA PHE A 1055 -10.73 -21.38 -11.42
C PHE A 1055 -9.41 -21.63 -10.69
N HIS A 1056 -9.50 -21.86 -9.38
CA HIS A 1056 -8.40 -22.33 -8.56
C HIS A 1056 -8.74 -23.67 -7.91
N LEU A 1057 -7.75 -24.54 -7.75
CA LEU A 1057 -7.81 -25.71 -6.87
C LEU A 1057 -7.21 -25.35 -5.50
N GLY A 1058 -7.82 -25.78 -4.40
CA GLY A 1058 -7.26 -25.62 -3.05
C GLY A 1058 -7.31 -24.22 -2.41
N LYS A 1059 -7.67 -23.18 -3.16
CA LYS A 1059 -7.71 -21.80 -2.68
C LYS A 1059 -8.76 -21.61 -1.57
N ASN A 1060 -8.28 -21.40 -0.34
CA ASN A 1060 -9.10 -21.10 0.83
C ASN A 1060 -9.03 -19.61 1.16
N PHE A 1061 -10.14 -19.06 1.64
CA PHE A 1061 -10.25 -17.65 2.00
C PHE A 1061 -9.91 -17.42 3.48
N GLU A 1062 -10.38 -18.29 4.38
CA GLU A 1062 -9.95 -18.34 5.79
C GLU A 1062 -9.93 -19.81 6.31
N HIS A 1063 -8.96 -20.14 7.17
CA HIS A 1063 -8.90 -21.37 8.00
C HIS A 1063 -9.24 -22.72 7.33
N GLY A 1064 -8.53 -23.09 6.25
CA GLY A 1064 -8.70 -24.38 5.58
C GLY A 1064 -7.88 -25.55 6.13
N GLN A 1065 -8.19 -26.77 5.70
CA GLN A 1065 -7.52 -28.02 6.12
C GLN A 1065 -6.61 -28.65 5.05
N ASN A 1066 -5.66 -29.49 5.48
CA ASN A 1066 -4.86 -30.34 4.60
C ASN A 1066 -5.72 -31.43 3.91
N PHE A 1067 -5.54 -31.59 2.60
CA PHE A 1067 -6.23 -32.61 1.81
C PHE A 1067 -5.43 -32.96 0.54
N THR A 1068 -5.81 -34.06 -0.12
CA THR A 1068 -5.29 -34.44 -1.44
C THR A 1068 -6.40 -34.43 -2.49
N ILE A 1069 -6.04 -34.07 -3.72
CA ILE A 1069 -6.84 -34.33 -4.93
C ILE A 1069 -6.11 -35.40 -5.74
N ASP A 1070 -6.78 -36.54 -5.96
CA ASP A 1070 -6.27 -37.61 -6.83
C ASP A 1070 -6.64 -37.37 -8.29
N GLU A 1071 -7.82 -36.81 -8.55
CA GLU A 1071 -8.28 -36.48 -9.91
C GLU A 1071 -9.43 -35.46 -9.84
N ILE A 1072 -9.53 -34.54 -10.82
CA ILE A 1072 -10.66 -33.61 -10.94
C ILE A 1072 -11.03 -33.33 -12.41
N ARG A 1073 -12.35 -33.35 -12.70
CA ARG A 1073 -12.93 -33.07 -14.03
C ARG A 1073 -13.98 -31.96 -13.95
N ILE A 1074 -13.89 -31.02 -14.89
CA ILE A 1074 -14.86 -29.93 -15.10
C ILE A 1074 -15.54 -30.17 -16.45
N SER A 1075 -16.88 -30.10 -16.51
CA SER A 1075 -17.66 -30.43 -17.70
C SER A 1075 -18.80 -29.45 -17.96
N SER A 1076 -19.07 -29.18 -19.23
CA SER A 1076 -20.10 -28.24 -19.72
C SER A 1076 -21.52 -28.83 -19.78
N THR A 1077 -21.79 -29.87 -19.00
CA THR A 1077 -23.08 -30.56 -18.99
C THR A 1077 -23.39 -31.16 -17.61
N ALA A 1078 -24.67 -31.32 -17.30
CA ALA A 1078 -25.13 -32.10 -16.15
C ALA A 1078 -25.03 -33.60 -16.43
N ARG A 1079 -23.98 -34.27 -15.93
CA ARG A 1079 -23.69 -35.68 -16.23
C ARG A 1079 -24.62 -36.68 -15.52
N TYR A 1080 -25.13 -36.32 -14.34
CA TYR A 1080 -25.82 -37.25 -13.44
C TYR A 1080 -27.11 -36.65 -12.88
N SER A 1081 -28.21 -37.41 -12.89
CA SER A 1081 -29.51 -37.00 -12.32
C SER A 1081 -30.11 -38.02 -11.33
N GLU A 1082 -29.52 -39.21 -11.23
CA GLU A 1082 -29.85 -40.30 -10.32
C GLU A 1082 -28.55 -41.04 -9.91
N ASP A 1083 -28.63 -41.95 -8.93
CA ASP A 1083 -27.48 -42.71 -8.42
C ASP A 1083 -26.70 -43.43 -9.54
N PHE A 1084 -25.38 -43.32 -9.51
CA PHE A 1084 -24.46 -43.96 -10.45
C PHE A 1084 -23.32 -44.68 -9.71
N THR A 1085 -22.45 -45.36 -10.46
CA THR A 1085 -21.20 -45.91 -9.94
C THR A 1085 -20.06 -45.05 -10.47
N PRO A 1086 -19.25 -44.41 -9.62
CA PRO A 1086 -18.09 -43.65 -10.07
C PRO A 1086 -17.14 -44.53 -10.89
N VAL A 1087 -16.52 -43.95 -11.91
CA VAL A 1087 -15.47 -44.62 -12.67
C VAL A 1087 -14.16 -44.54 -11.88
N GLU A 1088 -13.30 -45.55 -12.04
CA GLU A 1088 -12.02 -45.66 -11.33
C GLU A 1088 -10.99 -44.61 -11.79
N ARG A 1089 -11.19 -44.05 -12.99
CA ARG A 1089 -10.41 -42.98 -13.61
C ARG A 1089 -11.33 -42.22 -14.58
N PHE A 1090 -11.27 -40.90 -14.61
CA PHE A 1090 -12.02 -40.12 -15.60
C PHE A 1090 -11.33 -40.19 -16.98
N GLU A 1091 -12.13 -40.31 -18.03
CA GLU A 1091 -11.70 -40.16 -19.41
C GLU A 1091 -12.30 -38.87 -19.99
N PRO A 1092 -11.60 -38.15 -20.88
CA PRO A 1092 -12.16 -36.97 -21.53
C PRO A 1092 -13.16 -37.35 -22.63
N ASP A 1093 -14.20 -36.53 -22.78
CA ASP A 1093 -15.21 -36.65 -23.85
C ASP A 1093 -15.58 -35.26 -24.40
N GLU A 1094 -16.53 -35.21 -25.34
CA GLU A 1094 -16.97 -33.97 -26.01
C GLU A 1094 -17.64 -32.93 -25.08
N HIS A 1095 -17.81 -33.25 -23.78
CA HIS A 1095 -18.36 -32.35 -22.77
C HIS A 1095 -17.36 -32.01 -21.65
N THR A 1096 -16.14 -32.55 -21.70
CA THR A 1096 -15.06 -32.22 -20.76
C THR A 1096 -14.42 -30.88 -21.14
N LEU A 1097 -14.45 -29.92 -20.23
CA LEU A 1097 -13.78 -28.62 -20.38
C LEU A 1097 -12.32 -28.69 -19.92
N ALA A 1098 -12.08 -29.30 -18.76
CA ALA A 1098 -10.74 -29.57 -18.26
C ALA A 1098 -10.73 -30.86 -17.43
N LEU A 1099 -9.59 -31.56 -17.43
CA LEU A 1099 -9.39 -32.80 -16.68
C LEU A 1099 -7.95 -32.84 -16.17
N TYR A 1100 -7.77 -33.06 -14.87
CA TYR A 1100 -6.45 -33.13 -14.24
C TYR A 1100 -6.33 -34.44 -13.46
N HIS A 1101 -5.32 -35.22 -13.80
CA HIS A 1101 -5.08 -36.56 -13.24
C HIS A 1101 -4.19 -36.57 -11.98
N CYS A 1102 -3.59 -35.43 -11.63
CA CYS A 1102 -2.75 -35.22 -10.44
C CYS A 1102 -1.68 -36.30 -10.18
N ASP A 1103 -1.21 -36.99 -11.22
CA ASP A 1103 -0.30 -38.13 -11.17
C ASP A 1103 1.08 -37.85 -11.79
N GLU A 1104 1.36 -36.59 -12.17
CA GLU A 1104 2.63 -36.17 -12.77
C GLU A 1104 3.83 -36.36 -11.82
N GLY A 1105 3.59 -36.30 -10.50
CA GLY A 1105 4.53 -36.70 -9.45
C GLY A 1105 5.77 -35.83 -9.26
N THR A 1106 6.07 -34.93 -10.20
CA THR A 1106 7.14 -33.92 -10.16
C THR A 1106 6.78 -32.72 -11.04
N GLY A 1107 7.42 -31.57 -10.79
CA GLY A 1107 7.20 -30.35 -11.58
C GLY A 1107 6.29 -29.32 -10.89
N GLY A 1108 6.20 -28.12 -11.47
CA GLY A 1108 5.43 -26.98 -10.94
C GLY A 1108 4.15 -26.65 -11.73
N ALA A 1109 3.76 -27.51 -12.67
CA ALA A 1109 2.54 -27.39 -13.47
C ALA A 1109 1.66 -28.62 -13.27
N LEU A 1110 0.35 -28.41 -13.31
CA LEU A 1110 -0.68 -29.44 -13.31
C LEU A 1110 -1.29 -29.47 -14.71
N ARG A 1111 -1.25 -30.62 -15.39
CA ARG A 1111 -1.47 -30.71 -16.83
C ARG A 1111 -2.91 -31.03 -17.19
N ASP A 1112 -3.47 -30.27 -18.13
CA ASP A 1112 -4.80 -30.57 -18.66
C ASP A 1112 -4.77 -31.78 -19.60
N SER A 1113 -5.30 -32.89 -19.08
CA SER A 1113 -5.46 -34.17 -19.75
C SER A 1113 -6.74 -34.25 -20.60
N SER A 1114 -7.56 -33.19 -20.66
CA SER A 1114 -8.69 -33.12 -21.60
C SER A 1114 -8.27 -32.86 -23.05
N GLY A 1115 -7.08 -32.28 -23.23
CA GLY A 1115 -6.56 -31.87 -24.54
C GLY A 1115 -7.01 -30.47 -24.99
N ASN A 1116 -7.70 -29.71 -24.13
CA ASN A 1116 -8.11 -28.33 -24.42
C ASN A 1116 -7.00 -27.30 -24.11
N GLY A 1117 -5.99 -27.69 -23.32
CA GLY A 1117 -4.78 -26.91 -23.04
C GLY A 1117 -4.89 -26.01 -21.80
N HIS A 1118 -5.76 -26.36 -20.85
CA HIS A 1118 -6.00 -25.58 -19.64
C HIS A 1118 -4.99 -25.83 -18.50
N ASP A 1119 -3.69 -25.96 -18.81
CA ASP A 1119 -2.67 -26.25 -17.77
C ASP A 1119 -2.73 -25.24 -16.59
N GLY A 1120 -2.56 -25.76 -15.37
CA GLY A 1120 -2.56 -25.02 -14.11
C GLY A 1120 -1.16 -24.84 -13.52
N TRP A 1121 -0.98 -23.79 -12.73
CA TRP A 1121 0.28 -23.47 -12.06
C TRP A 1121 0.21 -23.80 -10.57
N ILE A 1122 1.13 -24.66 -10.10
CA ILE A 1122 1.18 -25.12 -8.71
C ILE A 1122 1.89 -24.07 -7.83
N ARG A 1123 1.19 -23.58 -6.79
CA ARG A 1123 1.73 -22.70 -5.74
C ARG A 1123 1.60 -23.42 -4.41
N GLY A 1124 2.70 -23.77 -3.75
CA GLY A 1124 2.69 -24.38 -2.41
C GLY A 1124 2.14 -25.82 -2.29
N ALA A 1125 1.29 -26.29 -3.20
CA ALA A 1125 0.86 -27.69 -3.23
C ALA A 1125 2.01 -28.62 -3.65
N THR A 1126 1.98 -29.87 -3.21
CA THR A 1126 3.12 -30.80 -3.32
C THR A 1126 2.68 -32.19 -3.78
N TRP A 1127 3.54 -32.85 -4.56
CA TRP A 1127 3.32 -34.22 -5.01
C TRP A 1127 3.55 -35.23 -3.89
N VAL A 1128 2.54 -36.04 -3.58
CA VAL A 1128 2.61 -37.13 -2.60
C VAL A 1128 2.31 -38.47 -3.25
N LYS A 1129 2.95 -39.55 -2.81
CA LYS A 1129 2.65 -40.89 -3.33
C LYS A 1129 1.30 -41.37 -2.80
N SER A 1130 0.42 -41.79 -3.69
CA SER A 1130 -0.91 -42.35 -3.37
C SER A 1130 -0.80 -43.75 -2.69
N SER A 1131 0.37 -44.40 -2.74
CA SER A 1131 0.59 -45.71 -2.13
C SER A 1131 1.06 -45.67 -0.66
N ASP A 1132 0.11 -45.61 0.27
CA ASP A 1132 0.27 -46.30 1.58
C ASP A 1132 -1.07 -46.77 2.21
N HIS A 1133 -2.22 -46.57 1.54
CA HIS A 1133 -3.56 -46.78 2.12
C HIS A 1133 -4.52 -47.61 1.23
N THR A 1134 -4.06 -48.76 0.71
CA THR A 1134 -5.04 -49.82 0.41
C THR A 1134 -5.68 -50.28 1.71
N PRO A 1135 -7.03 -50.32 1.84
CA PRO A 1135 -7.65 -50.97 2.98
C PRO A 1135 -7.18 -52.43 3.04
N GLU A 1136 -6.78 -52.91 4.21
CA GLU A 1136 -6.64 -54.35 4.40
C GLU A 1136 -7.97 -55.00 4.05
N ARG A 1137 -8.01 -55.71 2.91
CA ARG A 1137 -9.11 -56.64 2.63
C ARG A 1137 -9.06 -57.70 3.71
N GLU A 1138 -9.90 -57.53 4.73
CA GLU A 1138 -10.18 -58.59 5.70
C GLU A 1138 -10.74 -59.77 4.90
N VAL A 1139 -9.88 -60.75 4.60
CA VAL A 1139 -10.27 -61.95 3.84
C VAL A 1139 -11.11 -62.82 4.77
N VAL A 1140 -12.40 -62.50 4.82
CA VAL A 1140 -13.42 -63.34 5.45
C VAL A 1140 -13.50 -64.64 4.67
N LEU A 1141 -12.72 -65.62 5.11
CA LEU A 1141 -12.75 -66.99 4.61
C LEU A 1141 -14.17 -67.54 4.67
N LYS A 1142 -14.76 -67.77 3.50
CA LYS A 1142 -15.79 -68.79 3.33
C LYS A 1142 -15.35 -69.78 2.24
N PRO A 1143 -15.48 -71.09 2.48
CA PRO A 1143 -14.94 -72.11 1.60
C PRO A 1143 -15.89 -72.41 0.44
N GLU A 1144 -15.35 -72.74 -0.73
CA GLU A 1144 -15.70 -73.92 -1.57
C GLU A 1144 -14.98 -73.84 -2.94
N GLY A 1145 -14.65 -75.01 -3.55
CA GLY A 1145 -14.57 -75.10 -5.02
C GLY A 1145 -13.22 -75.27 -5.73
N SER A 1146 -12.49 -76.37 -5.46
CA SER A 1146 -11.69 -77.15 -6.44
C SER A 1146 -10.62 -76.51 -7.36
N LEU A 1147 -9.36 -76.92 -7.13
CA LEU A 1147 -8.39 -77.56 -8.07
C LEU A 1147 -8.26 -76.97 -9.49
N SER A 1148 -7.05 -76.56 -9.93
CA SER A 1148 -6.01 -77.52 -10.40
C SER A 1148 -4.61 -76.92 -10.60
N GLU A 1149 -3.57 -77.78 -10.48
CA GLU A 1149 -2.22 -77.71 -11.12
C GLU A 1149 -1.39 -76.42 -10.93
N ALA A 1150 -0.37 -76.31 -10.07
CA ALA A 1150 0.79 -77.14 -9.70
C ALA A 1150 1.99 -77.12 -10.68
N GLU A 1151 3.08 -76.44 -10.29
CA GLU A 1151 4.51 -76.81 -10.36
C GLU A 1151 5.34 -75.66 -9.69
N ASN A 1152 6.08 -75.87 -8.59
CA ASN A 1152 7.47 -76.41 -8.48
C ASN A 1152 8.55 -75.51 -9.13
N LEU A 1153 9.79 -75.27 -8.67
CA LEU A 1153 10.64 -75.42 -7.44
C LEU A 1153 11.94 -74.60 -7.74
N ASP A 1154 12.84 -74.14 -6.84
CA ASP A 1154 13.01 -74.20 -5.37
C ASP A 1154 14.04 -73.12 -4.89
N GLN A 1155 13.88 -72.62 -3.64
CA GLN A 1155 14.91 -72.37 -2.60
C GLN A 1155 16.03 -71.28 -2.68
N ASP A 1156 16.45 -70.91 -1.44
CA ASP A 1156 17.71 -70.33 -0.95
C ASP A 1156 18.07 -68.86 -1.28
N ASP A 1157 18.51 -68.02 -0.33
CA ASP A 1157 18.52 -68.15 1.14
C ASP A 1157 18.83 -66.79 1.84
N SER A 1158 18.34 -66.60 3.08
CA SER A 1158 18.76 -65.59 4.09
C SER A 1158 18.72 -64.06 3.76
N ILE A 1159 18.53 -63.08 4.66
CA ILE A 1159 17.90 -62.83 5.99
C ILE A 1159 18.55 -61.53 6.56
N GLU A 1160 17.80 -60.73 7.34
CA GLU A 1160 18.22 -59.56 8.15
C GLU A 1160 18.76 -58.34 7.37
N ILE A 1161 18.12 -57.16 7.35
CA ILE A 1161 17.56 -56.33 8.45
C ILE A 1161 18.59 -55.99 9.52
N VAL A 1162 19.16 -54.78 9.41
CA VAL A 1162 19.51 -53.94 10.57
C VAL A 1162 18.96 -52.54 10.30
N ILE A 1163 18.35 -51.96 11.33
CA ILE A 1163 17.59 -50.71 11.32
C ILE A 1163 18.55 -49.52 11.54
N GLU A 1164 18.37 -48.46 10.74
CA GLU A 1164 18.20 -47.08 11.23
C GLU A 1164 17.24 -46.34 10.29
#